data_AF-A0A2E1ZA87-F1
#
_entry.id   AF-A0A2E1ZA87-F1
#
_cell.length_a   1.000
_cell.length_b   1.000
_cell.length_c   1.000
_cell.angle_alpha   90.00
_cell.angle_beta   90.00
_cell.angle_gamma   90.00
#
_symmetry.space_group_name_H-M   'P 1'
#
loop_
_entity.id
_entity.type
_entity.pdbx_description
1 polymer ?
#
loop_
_entity_poly.entity_id
_entity_poly.type
_entity_poly.pdbx_seq_one_letter_code
_entity_poly.pdbx_strand_id
1 'polypeptide(L)'
;MRDDGQQAIGVPTLKLVSIGFALVLGLKVYLSSVLDLYSDEVFYWLASANPAIAYSDLPFMTALLVGIGSNLDPGNTLTVRLLFLLLGSSIPFLIYWLALPLTTRQQAVESAALSLCLPLGGFLGLLAIPDVPLLFLGILSIGFFERAVRTNKLPYWLATGIFVALGLSTHYRFFLYPLAAVLFLTLYKPARVYWFNSGFWVSAAIASIGLIPIVWFNLNNELSSANFYFVNRHPWEFQLTGFLHLFKQAGVVTPPLYVIFAITLWKLYKRAKHQDQVAAMLFSFSATNIFVYLLLAPWTDATSTSIHWPLSGYFPLLIFLPSILRECYQWSSNRWGHLIARRLIFSIPVLGFTGTIIALVGVGTQAYQLPLQTLLGTNVLSNKMAGWKPFATHTTALIRQRFPREQPVIITDNYYTAAQIEFAGLSNETYTLDRDKAVRDGRITQIQLWQKDESGLSTALNRPALYINEDSTLTVPDKHDLLGVMCQHVNSIEFLDELNLFNGDKRFSYYLADRIIDRASQPNSHSFPCPYPPRAWIDYPEPDAELSKTENIRGWAYNEDIGVQAVYLVVDDQRIGRTQYSIRREDVVETMNVQKDPNAPILGYSYSLDTSSLSNGLHRLAIEIENLQGTSYRYGDRVIQVSN
;
A
#
# COMPACT_ATOMS: atom_id res chain seq x y z
N MET A 1 12.79 -46.69 -21.87
CA MET A 1 12.24 -46.73 -23.24
C MET A 1 11.77 -45.32 -23.57
N ARG A 2 12.44 -44.67 -24.52
CA ARG A 2 12.01 -43.40 -25.12
C ARG A 2 10.78 -43.73 -25.96
N ASP A 3 9.64 -43.20 -25.58
CA ASP A 3 8.48 -43.15 -26.44
C ASP A 3 8.44 -41.73 -27.02
N ASP A 4 8.92 -41.61 -28.26
CA ASP A 4 8.92 -40.39 -29.07
C ASP A 4 7.49 -40.08 -29.56
N GLY A 5 6.59 -39.85 -28.61
CA GLY A 5 5.29 -39.24 -28.86
C GLY A 5 5.44 -37.72 -28.91
N GLN A 6 5.85 -37.18 -30.06
CA GLN A 6 5.76 -35.74 -30.36
C GLN A 6 4.29 -35.29 -30.25
N GLN A 7 3.80 -34.98 -29.05
CA GLN A 7 2.72 -34.03 -28.88
C GLN A 7 3.31 -32.66 -29.21
N ALA A 8 3.29 -32.33 -30.50
CA ALA A 8 3.57 -31.00 -30.99
C ALA A 8 2.77 -30.01 -30.14
N ILE A 9 3.44 -28.97 -29.63
CA ILE A 9 2.76 -27.82 -29.03
C ILE A 9 1.70 -27.41 -30.04
N GLY A 10 0.42 -27.53 -29.69
CA GLY A 10 -0.63 -27.03 -30.56
C GLY A 10 -0.30 -25.56 -30.84
N VAL A 11 -0.05 -25.21 -32.10
CA VAL A 11 0.11 -23.82 -32.56
C VAL A 11 -0.92 -22.86 -31.91
N PRO A 12 -2.18 -23.29 -31.63
CA PRO A 12 -3.14 -22.48 -30.88
C PRO A 12 -2.73 -22.13 -29.44
N THR A 13 -2.13 -23.06 -28.68
CA THR A 13 -1.76 -22.84 -27.28
C THR A 13 -0.66 -21.80 -27.15
N LEU A 14 0.40 -21.92 -27.94
CA LEU A 14 1.51 -20.95 -27.91
C LEU A 14 1.02 -19.55 -28.32
N LYS A 15 0.17 -19.46 -29.34
CA LYS A 15 -0.45 -18.19 -29.77
C LYS A 15 -1.25 -17.53 -28.65
N LEU A 16 -2.10 -18.28 -27.94
CA LEU A 16 -2.89 -17.75 -26.82
C LEU A 16 -2.00 -17.25 -25.68
N VAL A 17 -0.93 -18.00 -25.36
CA VAL A 17 0.04 -17.58 -24.33
C VAL A 17 0.74 -16.30 -24.74
N SER A 18 1.20 -16.18 -25.98
CA SER A 18 1.85 -14.97 -26.49
C SER A 18 0.91 -13.77 -26.48
N ILE A 19 -0.36 -13.95 -26.87
CA ILE A 19 -1.38 -12.88 -26.83
C ILE A 19 -1.66 -12.45 -25.39
N GLY A 20 -1.90 -13.41 -24.49
CA GLY A 20 -2.16 -13.13 -23.08
C GLY A 20 -0.98 -12.44 -22.40
N PHE A 21 0.25 -12.88 -22.70
CA PHE A 21 1.47 -12.24 -22.23
C PHE A 21 1.60 -10.80 -22.75
N ALA A 22 1.43 -10.59 -24.06
CA ALA A 22 1.51 -9.26 -24.67
C ALA A 22 0.45 -8.31 -24.12
N LEU A 23 -0.77 -8.80 -23.87
CA LEU A 23 -1.85 -8.03 -23.26
C LEU A 23 -1.49 -7.60 -21.82
N VAL A 24 -1.07 -8.55 -20.98
CA VAL A 24 -0.69 -8.26 -19.58
C VAL A 24 0.50 -7.31 -19.53
N LEU A 25 1.53 -7.52 -20.36
CA LEU A 25 2.69 -6.65 -20.43
C LEU A 25 2.30 -5.25 -20.91
N GLY A 26 1.50 -5.14 -21.98
CA GLY A 26 1.03 -3.86 -22.50
C GLY A 26 0.23 -3.07 -21.47
N LEU A 27 -0.68 -3.73 -20.73
CA LEU A 27 -1.40 -3.12 -19.62
C LEU A 27 -0.46 -2.66 -18.51
N LYS A 28 0.54 -3.47 -18.12
CA LYS A 28 1.49 -3.06 -17.09
C LYS A 28 2.32 -1.85 -17.50
N VAL A 29 2.90 -1.85 -18.71
CA VAL A 29 3.69 -0.72 -19.24
C VAL A 29 2.85 0.56 -19.21
N TYR A 30 1.62 0.46 -19.74
CA TYR A 30 0.69 1.59 -19.78
C TYR A 30 0.38 2.11 -18.37
N LEU A 31 -0.08 1.22 -17.48
CA LEU A 31 -0.45 1.58 -16.10
C LEU A 31 0.74 2.11 -15.30
N SER A 32 1.95 1.55 -15.47
CA SER A 32 3.17 2.06 -14.85
C SER A 32 3.49 3.50 -15.25
N SER A 33 3.07 3.95 -16.45
CA SER A 33 3.27 5.34 -16.91
C SER A 33 2.17 6.34 -16.51
N VAL A 34 0.96 5.86 -16.19
CA VAL A 34 -0.17 6.76 -15.86
C VAL A 34 -0.50 6.82 -14.37
N LEU A 35 -0.19 5.76 -13.62
CA LEU A 35 -0.38 5.75 -12.17
C LEU A 35 0.75 6.50 -11.47
N ASP A 36 0.40 7.35 -10.51
CA ASP A 36 1.37 7.95 -9.59
C ASP A 36 1.99 6.88 -8.68
N LEU A 37 3.06 7.19 -7.94
CA LEU A 37 3.69 6.22 -7.06
C LEU A 37 2.84 5.93 -5.82
N TYR A 38 2.74 4.65 -5.46
CA TYR A 38 2.17 4.23 -4.20
C TYR A 38 3.06 4.63 -3.01
N SER A 39 2.53 4.62 -1.79
CA SER A 39 3.26 5.04 -0.58
C SER A 39 4.56 4.29 -0.35
N ASP A 40 4.58 3.00 -0.66
CA ASP A 40 5.80 2.19 -0.54
C ASP A 40 6.82 2.53 -1.64
N GLU A 41 6.36 2.73 -2.88
CA GLU A 41 7.23 3.01 -4.02
C GLU A 41 8.01 4.32 -3.83
N VAL A 42 7.34 5.37 -3.35
CA VAL A 42 8.01 6.66 -3.12
C VAL A 42 8.95 6.61 -1.92
N PHE A 43 8.65 5.81 -0.90
CA PHE A 43 9.58 5.60 0.20
C PHE A 43 10.83 4.85 -0.27
N TYR A 44 10.68 3.83 -1.11
CA TYR A 44 11.83 3.13 -1.70
C TYR A 44 12.63 4.02 -2.65
N TRP A 45 11.96 4.97 -3.32
CA TRP A 45 12.64 6.03 -4.06
C TRP A 45 13.45 6.94 -3.14
N LEU A 46 12.87 7.41 -2.02
CA LEU A 46 13.58 8.24 -1.03
C LEU A 46 14.78 7.50 -0.42
N ALA A 47 14.60 6.21 -0.13
CA ALA A 47 15.68 5.32 0.29
C ALA A 47 16.78 5.22 -0.78
N SER A 48 16.41 5.11 -2.06
CA SER A 48 17.37 5.08 -3.16
C SER A 48 18.16 6.38 -3.32
N ALA A 49 17.57 7.52 -2.94
CA ALA A 49 18.24 8.81 -2.89
C ALA A 49 19.21 8.93 -1.69
N ASN A 50 19.09 8.05 -0.69
CA ASN A 50 19.96 8.00 0.49
C ASN A 50 20.53 6.57 0.69
N PRO A 51 21.44 6.10 -0.20
CA PRO A 51 21.85 4.70 -0.23
C PRO A 51 22.42 4.18 1.10
N ALA A 52 21.82 3.12 1.62
CA ALA A 52 22.31 2.31 2.73
C ALA A 52 22.22 0.83 2.40
N ILE A 53 22.97 -0.01 3.13
CA ILE A 53 22.88 -1.48 2.96
C ILE A 53 21.55 -2.02 3.50
N ALA A 54 20.89 -1.32 4.41
CA ALA A 54 19.55 -1.64 4.87
C ALA A 54 18.88 -0.41 5.46
N TYR A 55 17.56 -0.44 5.48
CA TYR A 55 16.68 0.59 6.02
C TYR A 55 15.81 -0.02 7.12
N SER A 56 15.03 0.81 7.82
CA SER A 56 14.21 0.36 8.94
C SER A 56 13.15 -0.69 8.57
N ASP A 57 12.66 -0.68 7.32
CA ASP A 57 11.65 -1.64 6.85
C ASP A 57 12.26 -2.79 6.03
N LEU A 58 13.27 -2.55 5.19
CA LEU A 58 13.82 -3.54 4.27
C LEU A 58 15.34 -3.42 4.08
N PRO A 59 16.03 -4.51 3.67
CA PRO A 59 17.38 -4.41 3.15
C PRO A 59 17.43 -3.75 1.74
N PHE A 60 18.64 -3.45 1.26
CA PHE A 60 18.87 -2.52 0.14
C PHE A 60 18.27 -2.88 -1.23
N MET A 61 17.92 -4.14 -1.51
CA MET A 61 17.65 -4.58 -2.89
C MET A 61 16.53 -3.78 -3.57
N THR A 62 15.43 -3.52 -2.87
CA THR A 62 14.29 -2.78 -3.45
C THR A 62 14.68 -1.34 -3.78
N ALA A 63 15.34 -0.63 -2.84
CA ALA A 63 15.84 0.72 -3.06
C ALA A 63 16.88 0.77 -4.18
N LEU A 64 17.77 -0.22 -4.28
CA LEU A 64 18.76 -0.32 -5.36
C LEU A 64 18.08 -0.43 -6.73
N LEU A 65 17.09 -1.31 -6.87
CA LEU A 65 16.36 -1.49 -8.13
C LEU A 65 15.58 -0.22 -8.51
N VAL A 66 14.93 0.43 -7.53
CA VAL A 66 14.26 1.72 -7.73
C VAL A 66 15.27 2.78 -8.18
N GLY A 67 16.42 2.89 -7.52
CA GLY A 67 17.44 3.90 -7.83
C GLY A 67 18.04 3.73 -9.22
N ILE A 68 18.37 2.50 -9.63
CA ILE A 68 18.87 2.22 -10.99
C ILE A 68 17.84 2.66 -12.05
N GLY A 69 16.56 2.35 -11.82
CA GLY A 69 15.48 2.78 -12.70
C GLY A 69 15.31 4.30 -12.73
N SER A 70 15.23 4.92 -11.57
CA SER A 70 14.98 6.36 -11.40
C SER A 70 16.09 7.24 -12.02
N ASN A 71 17.32 6.75 -12.06
CA ASN A 71 18.45 7.45 -12.69
C ASN A 71 18.33 7.54 -14.22
N LEU A 72 17.45 6.78 -14.87
CA LEU A 72 17.25 6.83 -16.32
C LEU A 72 16.41 8.03 -16.77
N ASP A 73 15.41 8.41 -15.96
CA ASP A 73 14.54 9.57 -16.18
C ASP A 73 13.97 10.02 -14.83
N PRO A 74 14.60 11.00 -14.16
CA PRO A 74 14.17 11.47 -12.84
C PRO A 74 12.73 12.01 -12.85
N GLY A 75 11.95 11.69 -11.80
CA GLY A 75 10.55 12.11 -11.69
C GLY A 75 9.57 11.30 -12.55
N ASN A 76 10.04 10.29 -13.29
CA ASN A 76 9.18 9.43 -14.10
C ASN A 76 8.80 8.14 -13.36
N THR A 77 7.50 7.88 -13.21
CA THR A 77 6.98 6.71 -12.49
C THR A 77 7.26 5.38 -13.22
N LEU A 78 7.34 5.40 -14.56
CA LEU A 78 7.64 4.21 -15.35
C LEU A 78 9.07 3.73 -15.11
N THR A 79 10.03 4.66 -15.03
CA THR A 79 11.45 4.32 -14.87
C THR A 79 11.74 3.81 -13.46
N VAL A 80 11.10 4.37 -12.42
CA VAL A 80 11.07 3.80 -11.05
C VAL A 80 10.66 2.33 -11.05
N ARG A 81 9.65 1.98 -11.85
CA ARG A 81 9.08 0.61 -11.93
C ARG A 81 9.79 -0.29 -12.94
N LEU A 82 10.71 0.23 -13.77
CA LEU A 82 11.21 -0.47 -14.96
C LEU A 82 11.82 -1.85 -14.63
N LEU A 83 12.73 -1.92 -13.65
CA LEU A 83 13.35 -3.18 -13.29
C LEU A 83 12.35 -4.16 -12.69
N PHE A 84 11.38 -3.68 -11.92
CA PHE A 84 10.30 -4.51 -11.37
C PHE A 84 9.40 -5.03 -12.48
N LEU A 85 9.09 -4.21 -13.48
CA LEU A 85 8.33 -4.61 -14.66
C LEU A 85 9.04 -5.73 -15.43
N LEU A 86 10.36 -5.62 -15.63
CA LEU A 86 11.16 -6.64 -16.28
C LEU A 86 11.20 -7.94 -15.45
N LEU A 87 11.52 -7.86 -14.15
CA LEU A 87 11.57 -9.02 -13.27
C LEU A 87 10.20 -9.71 -13.18
N GLY A 88 9.13 -8.97 -12.91
CA GLY A 88 7.77 -9.49 -12.78
C GLY A 88 7.22 -10.06 -14.09
N SER A 89 7.49 -9.42 -15.23
CA SER A 89 7.10 -9.95 -16.55
C SER A 89 7.94 -11.15 -16.98
N SER A 90 9.11 -11.36 -16.37
CA SER A 90 9.94 -12.53 -16.68
C SER A 90 9.48 -13.83 -15.98
N ILE A 91 8.60 -13.73 -14.99
CA ILE A 91 8.16 -14.86 -14.14
C ILE A 91 7.61 -16.05 -14.95
N PRO A 92 6.75 -15.89 -15.99
CA PRO A 92 6.33 -17.01 -16.83
C PRO A 92 7.50 -17.78 -17.46
N PHE A 93 8.54 -17.09 -17.91
CA PHE A 93 9.73 -17.73 -18.50
C PHE A 93 10.56 -18.45 -17.43
N LEU A 94 10.64 -17.92 -16.21
CA LEU A 94 11.27 -18.61 -15.09
C LEU A 94 10.50 -19.87 -14.69
N ILE A 95 9.17 -19.82 -14.69
CA ILE A 95 8.34 -21.01 -14.43
C ILE A 95 8.55 -22.06 -15.53
N TYR A 96 8.61 -21.65 -16.80
CA TYR A 96 9.00 -22.56 -17.89
C TYR A 96 10.38 -23.18 -17.66
N TRP A 97 11.39 -22.37 -17.32
CA TRP A 97 12.76 -22.83 -17.07
C TRP A 97 12.86 -23.80 -15.88
N LEU A 98 12.06 -23.60 -14.84
CA LEU A 98 11.98 -24.49 -13.69
C LEU A 98 11.23 -25.79 -14.02
N ALA A 99 10.14 -25.72 -14.78
CA ALA A 99 9.32 -26.88 -15.11
C ALA A 99 9.92 -27.78 -16.20
N LEU A 100 10.72 -27.22 -17.12
CA LEU A 100 11.28 -27.94 -18.28
C LEU A 100 12.08 -29.21 -17.94
N PRO A 101 12.99 -29.23 -16.94
CA PRO A 101 13.69 -30.47 -16.58
C PRO A 101 12.83 -31.46 -15.78
N LEU A 102 11.66 -31.06 -15.30
CA LEU A 102 10.83 -31.83 -14.38
C LEU A 102 9.57 -32.43 -15.04
N THR A 103 9.19 -31.89 -16.20
CA THR A 103 7.93 -32.18 -16.88
C THR A 103 8.14 -32.28 -18.39
N THR A 104 7.08 -32.60 -19.14
CA THR A 104 7.17 -32.54 -20.61
C THR A 104 7.27 -31.08 -21.08
N ARG A 105 7.84 -30.85 -22.26
CA ARG A 105 7.93 -29.49 -22.85
C ARG A 105 6.57 -28.80 -22.92
N GLN A 106 5.52 -29.55 -23.26
CA GLN A 106 4.16 -29.02 -23.30
C GLN A 106 3.68 -28.58 -21.90
N GLN A 107 3.88 -29.42 -20.87
CA GLN A 107 3.50 -29.07 -19.50
C GLN A 107 4.26 -27.84 -19.01
N ALA A 108 5.55 -27.72 -19.33
CA ALA A 108 6.33 -26.53 -18.97
C ALA A 108 5.77 -25.24 -19.60
N VAL A 109 5.35 -25.27 -20.87
CA VAL A 109 4.68 -24.12 -21.53
C VAL A 109 3.34 -23.81 -20.87
N GLU A 110 2.57 -24.84 -20.51
CA GLU A 110 1.30 -24.66 -19.81
C GLU A 110 1.48 -24.11 -18.39
N SER A 111 2.51 -24.52 -17.66
CA SER A 111 2.85 -23.94 -16.35
C SER A 111 3.17 -22.45 -16.45
N ALA A 112 3.90 -22.05 -17.51
CA ALA A 112 4.15 -20.64 -17.79
C ALA A 112 2.88 -19.87 -18.16
N ALA A 113 1.96 -20.50 -18.91
CA ALA A 113 0.65 -19.91 -19.21
C ALA A 113 -0.19 -19.71 -17.94
N LEU A 114 -0.19 -20.71 -17.06
CA LEU A 114 -0.98 -20.71 -15.82
C LEU A 114 -0.45 -19.69 -14.80
N SER A 115 0.83 -19.30 -14.87
CA SER A 115 1.33 -18.20 -14.02
C SER A 115 0.70 -16.85 -14.36
N LEU A 116 0.32 -16.62 -15.62
CA LEU A 116 -0.47 -15.45 -16.04
C LEU A 116 -1.93 -15.51 -15.54
N CYS A 117 -2.41 -16.72 -15.25
CA CYS A 117 -3.76 -16.97 -14.75
C CYS A 117 -3.84 -16.92 -13.21
N LEU A 118 -2.75 -16.67 -12.52
CA LEU A 118 -2.73 -16.43 -11.08
C LEU A 118 -2.87 -14.91 -10.86
N PRO A 119 -4.01 -14.37 -10.37
CA PRO A 119 -4.29 -12.94 -10.41
C PRO A 119 -3.16 -12.04 -9.88
N LEU A 120 -2.67 -12.32 -8.66
CA LEU A 120 -1.54 -11.57 -8.10
C LEU A 120 -0.21 -11.89 -8.78
N GLY A 121 -0.02 -13.09 -9.32
CA GLY A 121 1.17 -13.44 -10.09
C GLY A 121 1.25 -12.66 -11.40
N GLY A 122 0.12 -12.53 -12.09
CA GLY A 122 -0.03 -11.71 -13.28
C GLY A 122 0.08 -10.21 -13.00
N PHE A 123 -0.17 -9.75 -11.76
CA PHE A 123 0.02 -8.36 -11.33
C PHE A 123 1.50 -7.98 -11.09
N LEU A 124 2.36 -8.94 -10.71
CA LEU A 124 3.76 -8.68 -10.33
C LEU A 124 4.53 -7.84 -11.37
N GLY A 125 5.26 -6.85 -10.89
CA GLY A 125 6.04 -5.94 -11.71
C GLY A 125 5.30 -4.69 -12.15
N LEU A 126 3.98 -4.57 -11.89
CA LEU A 126 3.31 -3.28 -12.05
C LEU A 126 3.85 -2.24 -11.06
N LEU A 127 4.04 -2.65 -9.80
CA LEU A 127 4.52 -1.81 -8.71
C LEU A 127 5.97 -2.13 -8.35
N ALA A 128 6.71 -1.10 -7.92
CA ALA A 128 8.06 -1.20 -7.38
C ALA A 128 8.06 -1.63 -5.91
N ILE A 129 7.69 -2.89 -5.65
CA ILE A 129 7.56 -3.47 -4.31
C ILE A 129 8.49 -4.69 -4.11
N PRO A 130 8.89 -5.02 -2.86
CA PRO A 130 9.84 -6.10 -2.59
C PRO A 130 9.38 -7.49 -3.04
N ASP A 131 8.08 -7.73 -3.18
CA ASP A 131 7.53 -9.02 -3.62
C ASP A 131 8.05 -9.47 -4.98
N VAL A 132 8.33 -8.53 -5.88
CA VAL A 132 8.79 -8.84 -7.24
C VAL A 132 10.20 -9.45 -7.23
N PRO A 133 11.25 -8.78 -6.71
CA PRO A 133 12.56 -9.40 -6.57
C PRO A 133 12.53 -10.63 -5.64
N LEU A 134 11.75 -10.61 -4.56
CA LEU A 134 11.61 -11.76 -3.65
C LEU A 134 11.16 -13.02 -4.40
N LEU A 135 10.11 -12.93 -5.21
CA LEU A 135 9.56 -14.08 -5.94
C LEU A 135 10.47 -14.51 -7.09
N PHE A 136 11.03 -13.54 -7.83
CA PHE A 136 11.98 -13.80 -8.90
C PHE A 136 13.21 -14.57 -8.39
N LEU A 137 13.84 -14.07 -7.32
CA LEU A 137 14.98 -14.70 -6.67
C LEU A 137 14.59 -16.04 -6.04
N GLY A 138 13.39 -16.14 -5.47
CA GLY A 138 12.88 -17.37 -4.87
C GLY A 138 12.71 -18.51 -5.88
N ILE A 139 12.17 -18.21 -7.07
CA ILE A 139 12.04 -19.20 -8.15
C ILE A 139 13.42 -19.62 -8.68
N LEU A 140 14.36 -18.67 -8.80
CA LEU A 140 15.75 -18.99 -9.15
C LEU A 140 16.42 -19.88 -8.09
N SER A 141 16.26 -19.55 -6.81
CA SER A 141 16.76 -20.37 -5.70
C SER A 141 16.21 -21.79 -5.75
N ILE A 142 14.89 -21.97 -5.98
CA ILE A 142 14.29 -23.30 -6.14
C ILE A 142 14.89 -24.03 -7.34
N GLY A 143 15.02 -23.37 -8.49
CA GLY A 143 15.50 -24.02 -9.70
C GLY A 143 16.98 -24.35 -9.71
N PHE A 144 17.82 -23.55 -9.05
CA PHE A 144 19.22 -23.89 -8.83
C PHE A 144 19.40 -24.95 -7.76
N PHE A 145 18.61 -24.90 -6.68
CA PHE A 145 18.64 -25.93 -5.65
C PHE A 145 18.20 -27.30 -6.21
N GLU A 146 17.14 -27.34 -7.02
CA GLU A 146 16.72 -28.54 -7.76
C GLU A 146 17.88 -29.14 -8.57
N ARG A 147 18.55 -28.30 -9.38
CA ARG A 147 19.66 -28.74 -10.23
C ARG A 147 20.87 -29.18 -9.41
N ALA A 148 21.14 -28.50 -8.30
CA ALA A 148 22.22 -28.83 -7.38
C ALA A 148 21.99 -30.21 -6.74
N VAL A 149 20.77 -30.45 -6.26
CA VAL A 149 20.33 -31.71 -5.69
C VAL A 149 20.36 -32.83 -6.74
N ARG A 150 19.82 -32.61 -7.94
CA ARG A 150 19.73 -33.63 -8.99
C ARG A 150 21.07 -33.99 -9.64
N THR A 151 21.94 -33.01 -9.88
CA THR A 151 23.19 -33.22 -10.65
C THR A 151 24.45 -33.19 -9.80
N ASN A 152 24.35 -32.72 -8.56
CA ASN A 152 25.46 -32.56 -7.63
C ASN A 152 26.66 -31.78 -8.17
N LYS A 153 26.43 -30.78 -9.04
CA LYS A 153 27.49 -29.94 -9.61
C LYS A 153 27.67 -28.67 -8.78
N LEU A 154 28.92 -28.34 -8.44
CA LEU A 154 29.28 -27.16 -7.65
C LEU A 154 28.70 -25.83 -8.18
N PRO A 155 28.68 -25.54 -9.50
CA PRO A 155 28.09 -24.29 -10.00
C PRO A 155 26.63 -24.06 -9.59
N TYR A 156 25.82 -25.13 -9.46
CA TYR A 156 24.43 -25.00 -9.02
C TYR A 156 24.31 -24.78 -7.51
N TRP A 157 25.21 -25.35 -6.71
CA TRP A 157 25.32 -25.03 -5.29
C TRP A 157 25.72 -23.58 -5.07
N LEU A 158 26.73 -23.09 -5.80
CA LEU A 158 27.15 -21.69 -5.75
C LEU A 158 26.01 -20.75 -6.16
N ALA A 159 25.34 -21.03 -7.29
CA ALA A 159 24.19 -20.24 -7.74
C ALA A 159 23.05 -20.24 -6.71
N THR A 160 22.75 -21.39 -6.09
CA THR A 160 21.75 -21.46 -5.02
C THR A 160 22.09 -20.49 -3.88
N GLY A 161 23.34 -20.54 -3.38
CA GLY A 161 23.80 -19.66 -2.31
C GLY A 161 23.70 -18.17 -2.70
N ILE A 162 24.13 -17.81 -3.91
CA ILE A 162 24.09 -16.44 -4.42
C ILE A 162 22.64 -15.92 -4.48
N PHE A 163 21.72 -16.66 -5.09
CA PHE A 163 20.33 -16.21 -5.21
C PHE A 163 19.62 -16.15 -3.87
N VAL A 164 19.93 -17.07 -2.94
CA VAL A 164 19.41 -16.98 -1.56
C VAL A 164 19.98 -15.76 -0.84
N ALA A 165 21.26 -15.45 -0.99
CA ALA A 165 21.87 -14.26 -0.39
C ALA A 165 21.21 -12.97 -0.89
N LEU A 166 21.03 -12.84 -2.21
CA LEU A 166 20.33 -11.69 -2.81
C LEU A 166 18.87 -11.60 -2.34
N GLY A 167 18.20 -12.75 -2.18
CA GLY A 167 16.84 -12.81 -1.68
C GLY A 167 16.71 -12.37 -0.23
N LEU A 168 17.61 -12.81 0.65
CA LEU A 168 17.68 -12.36 2.04
C LEU A 168 17.97 -10.87 2.15
N SER A 169 18.74 -10.30 1.20
CA SER A 169 18.92 -8.86 1.02
C SER A 169 17.72 -8.11 0.42
N THR A 170 16.58 -8.78 0.22
CA THR A 170 15.34 -8.15 -0.29
C THR A 170 14.29 -7.93 0.80
N HIS A 171 14.05 -8.93 1.64
CA HIS A 171 13.01 -8.88 2.68
C HIS A 171 13.14 -10.05 3.67
N TYR A 172 12.81 -9.84 4.95
CA TYR A 172 12.62 -10.89 5.97
C TYR A 172 11.84 -12.13 5.49
N ARG A 173 10.77 -11.95 4.69
CA ARG A 173 9.93 -13.05 4.21
C ARG A 173 10.70 -14.04 3.34
N PHE A 174 11.81 -13.64 2.72
CA PHE A 174 12.63 -14.52 1.91
C PHE A 174 13.20 -15.68 2.74
N PHE A 175 13.33 -15.55 4.06
CA PHE A 175 13.82 -16.61 4.94
C PHE A 175 13.02 -17.93 4.84
N LEU A 176 11.76 -17.87 4.38
CA LEU A 176 10.94 -19.07 4.16
C LEU A 176 11.48 -20.00 3.05
N TYR A 177 12.26 -19.48 2.08
CA TYR A 177 12.89 -20.29 1.04
C TYR A 177 14.02 -21.20 1.58
N PRO A 178 15.07 -20.69 2.24
CA PRO A 178 16.08 -21.56 2.85
C PRO A 178 15.48 -22.43 3.96
N LEU A 179 14.51 -21.94 4.73
CA LEU A 179 13.79 -22.76 5.70
C LEU A 179 13.11 -23.96 5.04
N ALA A 180 12.40 -23.76 3.93
CA ALA A 180 11.78 -24.85 3.19
C ALA A 180 12.80 -25.87 2.65
N ALA A 181 13.96 -25.42 2.19
CA ALA A 181 15.05 -26.30 1.77
C ALA A 181 15.57 -27.15 2.95
N VAL A 182 15.79 -26.53 4.11
CA VAL A 182 16.19 -27.24 5.33
C VAL A 182 15.12 -28.25 5.77
N LEU A 183 13.84 -27.87 5.74
CA LEU A 183 12.73 -28.79 6.06
C LEU A 183 12.67 -29.97 5.08
N PHE A 184 12.92 -29.74 3.79
CA PHE A 184 13.07 -30.83 2.83
C PHE A 184 14.23 -31.77 3.19
N LEU A 185 15.43 -31.24 3.43
CA LEU A 185 16.61 -32.04 3.75
C LEU A 185 16.50 -32.80 5.09
N THR A 186 15.73 -32.29 6.05
CA THR A 186 15.54 -32.92 7.36
C THR A 186 14.38 -33.93 7.37
N LEU A 187 13.23 -33.57 6.82
CA LEU A 187 11.99 -34.37 6.89
C LEU A 187 11.96 -35.48 5.84
N TYR A 188 12.52 -35.25 4.64
CA TYR A 188 12.57 -36.26 3.58
C TYR A 188 13.82 -37.12 3.71
N LYS A 189 13.67 -38.35 4.25
CA LYS A 189 14.79 -39.24 4.59
C LYS A 189 15.84 -39.40 3.47
N PRO A 190 15.49 -39.63 2.20
CA PRO A 190 16.49 -39.79 1.13
C PRO A 190 17.35 -38.55 0.88
N ALA A 191 16.84 -37.34 1.17
CA ALA A 191 17.60 -36.10 0.99
C ALA A 191 18.59 -35.80 2.13
N ARG A 192 18.59 -36.56 3.23
CA ARG A 192 19.52 -36.31 4.35
C ARG A 192 20.99 -36.48 3.96
N VAL A 193 21.27 -37.20 2.89
CA VAL A 193 22.64 -37.37 2.36
C VAL A 193 23.29 -36.03 2.01
N TYR A 194 22.52 -35.00 1.64
CA TYR A 194 23.06 -33.70 1.28
C TYR A 194 23.61 -32.90 2.47
N TRP A 195 23.30 -33.28 3.72
CA TRP A 195 23.95 -32.68 4.91
C TRP A 195 25.45 -32.96 4.96
N PHE A 196 25.91 -34.02 4.31
CA PHE A 196 27.33 -34.37 4.20
C PHE A 196 27.98 -33.84 2.91
N ASN A 197 27.23 -33.08 2.10
CA ASN A 197 27.72 -32.53 0.86
C ASN A 197 28.43 -31.19 1.09
N SER A 198 29.69 -31.07 0.68
CA SER A 198 30.44 -29.82 0.81
C SER A 198 29.83 -28.66 0.02
N GLY A 199 29.25 -28.94 -1.16
CA GLY A 199 28.56 -27.94 -1.98
C GLY A 199 27.38 -27.31 -1.25
N PHE A 200 26.62 -28.09 -0.48
CA PHE A 200 25.53 -27.57 0.34
C PHE A 200 26.05 -26.57 1.40
N TRP A 201 27.13 -26.89 2.11
CA TRP A 201 27.68 -25.99 3.12
C TRP A 201 28.32 -24.73 2.51
N VAL A 202 28.95 -24.83 1.34
CA VAL A 202 29.40 -23.65 0.59
C VAL A 202 28.21 -22.78 0.20
N SER A 203 27.12 -23.37 -0.30
CA SER A 203 25.88 -22.65 -0.61
C SER A 203 25.30 -21.96 0.63
N ALA A 204 25.29 -22.64 1.77
CA ALA A 204 24.79 -22.09 3.04
C ALA A 204 25.66 -20.93 3.54
N ALA A 205 26.99 -21.04 3.43
CA ALA A 205 27.92 -19.97 3.79
C ALA A 205 27.69 -18.72 2.94
N ILE A 206 27.53 -18.87 1.62
CA ILE A 206 27.21 -17.74 0.72
C ILE A 206 25.85 -17.15 1.05
N ALA A 207 24.82 -17.99 1.26
CA ALA A 207 23.48 -17.54 1.61
C ALA A 207 23.47 -16.67 2.88
N SER A 208 24.23 -17.06 3.92
CA SER A 208 24.33 -16.33 5.18
C SER A 208 24.87 -14.90 5.03
N ILE A 209 25.65 -14.61 3.99
CA ILE A 209 26.11 -13.23 3.68
C ILE A 209 24.91 -12.31 3.44
N GLY A 210 23.82 -12.83 2.86
CA GLY A 210 22.59 -12.06 2.64
C GLY A 210 21.87 -11.60 3.91
N LEU A 211 22.21 -12.15 5.08
CA LEU A 211 21.69 -11.69 6.37
C LEU A 211 22.46 -10.48 6.92
N ILE A 212 23.67 -10.19 6.42
CA ILE A 212 24.51 -9.11 6.94
C ILE A 212 23.79 -7.77 6.96
N PRO A 213 23.11 -7.32 5.88
CA PRO A 213 22.47 -6.01 5.89
C PRO A 213 21.47 -5.81 7.02
N ILE A 214 20.63 -6.81 7.25
CA ILE A 214 19.52 -6.73 8.21
C ILE A 214 20.00 -6.89 9.64
N VAL A 215 20.99 -7.77 9.87
CA VAL A 215 21.62 -7.95 11.18
C VAL A 215 22.38 -6.68 11.56
N TRP A 216 23.17 -6.13 10.63
CA TRP A 216 23.93 -4.90 10.87
C TRP A 216 23.02 -3.72 11.21
N PHE A 217 21.93 -3.52 10.44
CA PHE A 217 20.99 -2.44 10.72
C PHE A 217 20.36 -2.58 12.10
N ASN A 218 19.88 -3.77 12.45
CA ASN A 218 19.23 -3.98 13.75
C ASN A 218 20.18 -3.77 14.92
N LEU A 219 21.43 -4.25 14.83
CA LEU A 219 22.41 -4.08 15.90
C LEU A 219 22.78 -2.61 16.13
N ASN A 220 22.74 -1.77 15.10
CA ASN A 220 23.05 -0.34 15.20
C ASN A 220 21.85 0.56 15.53
N ASN A 221 20.62 0.05 15.41
CA ASN A 221 19.40 0.85 15.53
C ASN A 221 18.39 0.20 16.49
N GLU A 222 18.88 -0.29 17.63
CA GLU A 222 18.07 -0.79 18.75
C GLU A 222 17.05 -1.88 18.37
N LEU A 223 17.41 -2.73 17.40
CA LEU A 223 16.54 -3.78 16.85
C LEU A 223 15.20 -3.23 16.31
N SER A 224 15.13 -1.95 15.95
CA SER A 224 13.90 -1.26 15.50
C SER A 224 13.15 -2.01 14.40
N SER A 225 13.86 -2.50 13.38
CA SER A 225 13.28 -3.26 12.28
C SER A 225 12.69 -4.60 12.74
N ALA A 226 13.42 -5.34 13.58
CA ALA A 226 12.94 -6.61 14.14
C ALA A 226 11.75 -6.38 15.08
N ASN A 227 11.82 -5.36 15.94
CA ASN A 227 10.74 -4.98 16.84
C ASN A 227 9.48 -4.63 16.05
N PHE A 228 9.62 -3.90 14.94
CA PHE A 228 8.52 -3.65 14.03
C PHE A 228 7.89 -4.96 13.52
N TYR A 229 8.63 -5.82 12.84
CA TYR A 229 8.04 -7.03 12.21
C TYR A 229 7.52 -8.07 13.20
N PHE A 230 8.19 -8.28 14.32
CA PHE A 230 7.90 -9.38 15.24
C PHE A 230 7.07 -8.96 16.46
N VAL A 231 6.96 -7.66 16.75
CA VAL A 231 6.24 -7.16 17.94
C VAL A 231 5.16 -6.17 17.54
N ASN A 232 5.49 -5.07 16.86
CA ASN A 232 4.55 -3.95 16.67
C ASN A 232 3.67 -4.06 15.43
N ARG A 233 4.04 -4.90 14.44
CA ARG A 233 3.32 -5.01 13.17
C ARG A 233 1.91 -5.55 13.34
N HIS A 234 1.71 -6.40 14.34
CA HIS A 234 0.44 -7.06 14.64
C HIS A 234 0.18 -6.98 16.14
N PRO A 235 -1.10 -6.99 16.56
CA PRO A 235 -1.43 -7.06 17.99
C PRO A 235 -0.96 -8.38 18.63
N TRP A 236 -0.74 -9.44 17.85
CA TRP A 236 -0.41 -10.79 18.31
C TRP A 236 -1.45 -11.38 19.27
N GLU A 237 -2.68 -10.89 19.17
CA GLU A 237 -3.84 -11.39 19.91
C GLU A 237 -4.64 -12.36 19.05
N PHE A 238 -5.15 -13.42 19.67
CA PHE A 238 -5.94 -14.42 18.96
C PHE A 238 -7.30 -13.85 18.53
N GLN A 239 -7.63 -14.00 17.25
CA GLN A 239 -8.84 -13.52 16.61
C GLN A 239 -9.44 -14.60 15.72
N LEU A 240 -10.70 -14.97 15.98
CA LEU A 240 -11.45 -15.96 15.18
C LEU A 240 -11.60 -15.54 13.71
N THR A 241 -11.64 -14.23 13.44
CA THR A 241 -11.72 -13.67 12.09
C THR A 241 -10.50 -14.03 11.23
N GLY A 242 -9.36 -14.38 11.83
CA GLY A 242 -8.18 -14.84 11.10
C GLY A 242 -8.41 -16.13 10.30
N PHE A 243 -9.36 -16.99 10.69
CA PHE A 243 -9.74 -18.16 9.88
C PHE A 243 -10.35 -17.78 8.52
N LEU A 244 -10.87 -16.56 8.37
CA LEU A 244 -11.34 -16.04 7.09
C LEU A 244 -10.20 -15.92 6.07
N HIS A 245 -8.94 -16.00 6.49
CA HIS A 245 -7.78 -16.01 5.61
C HIS A 245 -7.88 -17.10 4.53
N LEU A 246 -8.44 -18.27 4.83
CA LEU A 246 -8.67 -19.33 3.82
C LEU A 246 -9.56 -18.84 2.66
N PHE A 247 -10.65 -18.15 2.99
CA PHE A 247 -11.58 -17.61 2.00
C PHE A 247 -11.01 -16.39 1.28
N LYS A 248 -10.24 -15.54 1.98
CA LYS A 248 -9.51 -14.43 1.36
C LYS A 248 -8.51 -14.94 0.31
N GLN A 249 -7.74 -15.98 0.64
CA GLN A 249 -6.82 -16.63 -0.30
C GLN A 249 -7.55 -17.23 -1.50
N ALA A 250 -8.68 -17.91 -1.27
CA ALA A 250 -9.52 -18.42 -2.35
C ALA A 250 -10.05 -17.31 -3.27
N GLY A 251 -10.46 -16.17 -2.71
CA GLY A 251 -10.89 -15.01 -3.50
C GLY A 251 -9.77 -14.44 -4.37
N VAL A 252 -8.57 -14.29 -3.80
CA VAL A 252 -7.41 -13.70 -4.48
C VAL A 252 -6.77 -14.59 -5.54
N VAL A 253 -6.80 -15.91 -5.34
CA VAL A 253 -6.29 -16.89 -6.31
C VAL A 253 -7.37 -17.30 -7.33
N THR A 254 -8.64 -16.99 -7.05
CA THR A 254 -9.88 -17.58 -7.59
C THR A 254 -10.22 -18.95 -6.96
N PRO A 255 -11.49 -19.17 -6.52
CA PRO A 255 -11.85 -20.39 -5.79
C PRO A 255 -11.55 -21.70 -6.55
N PRO A 256 -11.81 -21.83 -7.87
CA PRO A 256 -11.48 -23.06 -8.58
C PRO A 256 -9.98 -23.34 -8.64
N LEU A 257 -9.15 -22.31 -8.90
CA LEU A 257 -7.69 -22.48 -8.93
C LEU A 257 -7.14 -22.83 -7.54
N TYR A 258 -7.69 -22.23 -6.48
CA TYR A 258 -7.32 -22.53 -5.10
C TYR A 258 -7.59 -23.99 -4.73
N VAL A 259 -8.74 -24.54 -5.13
CA VAL A 259 -9.06 -25.97 -4.96
C VAL A 259 -8.05 -26.85 -5.70
N ILE A 260 -7.71 -26.54 -6.95
CA ILE A 260 -6.71 -27.33 -7.68
C ILE A 260 -5.32 -27.20 -7.05
N PHE A 261 -4.94 -26.05 -6.49
CA PHE A 261 -3.69 -25.94 -5.73
C PHE A 261 -3.69 -26.82 -4.49
N ALA A 262 -4.80 -26.91 -3.75
CA ALA A 262 -4.92 -27.84 -2.62
C ALA A 262 -4.77 -29.31 -3.08
N ILE A 263 -5.41 -29.69 -4.20
CA ILE A 263 -5.26 -31.03 -4.79
C ILE A 263 -3.82 -31.27 -5.22
N THR A 264 -3.17 -30.29 -5.84
CA THR A 264 -1.77 -30.37 -6.28
C THR A 264 -0.84 -30.58 -5.10
N LEU A 265 -1.01 -29.80 -4.03
CA LEU A 265 -0.24 -29.93 -2.80
C LEU A 265 -0.40 -31.33 -2.18
N TRP A 266 -1.64 -31.84 -2.13
CA TRP A 266 -1.92 -33.20 -1.63
C TRP A 266 -1.32 -34.30 -2.52
N LYS A 267 -1.33 -34.14 -3.83
CA LYS A 267 -0.71 -35.08 -4.78
C LYS A 267 0.81 -35.07 -4.66
N LEU A 268 1.43 -33.91 -4.49
CA LEU A 268 2.87 -33.80 -4.23
C LEU A 268 3.24 -34.51 -2.92
N TYR A 269 2.46 -34.33 -1.86
CA TYR A 269 2.64 -35.07 -0.61
C TYR A 269 2.55 -36.60 -0.81
N LYS A 270 1.56 -37.07 -1.58
CA LYS A 270 1.44 -38.51 -1.89
C LYS A 270 2.64 -39.03 -2.68
N ARG A 271 3.09 -38.30 -3.71
CA ARG A 271 4.29 -38.66 -4.49
C ARG A 271 5.55 -38.67 -3.61
N ALA A 272 5.69 -37.70 -2.71
CA ALA A 272 6.78 -37.66 -1.73
C ALA A 272 6.79 -38.92 -0.84
N LYS A 273 5.63 -39.42 -0.40
CA LYS A 273 5.53 -40.70 0.32
C LYS A 273 5.98 -41.90 -0.51
N HIS A 274 5.78 -41.85 -1.83
CA HIS A 274 6.27 -42.84 -2.79
C HIS A 274 7.70 -42.56 -3.28
N GLN A 275 8.51 -41.87 -2.47
CA GLN A 275 9.93 -41.60 -2.71
C GLN A 275 10.23 -40.75 -3.96
N ASP A 276 9.28 -39.92 -4.39
CA ASP A 276 9.54 -38.89 -5.41
C ASP A 276 10.21 -37.66 -4.76
N GLN A 277 11.51 -37.53 -5.01
CA GLN A 277 12.35 -36.48 -4.43
C GLN A 277 11.96 -35.06 -4.91
N VAL A 278 11.59 -34.90 -6.18
CA VAL A 278 11.18 -33.60 -6.73
C VAL A 278 9.85 -33.19 -6.11
N ALA A 279 8.90 -34.12 -6.01
CA ALA A 279 7.62 -33.85 -5.36
C ALA A 279 7.78 -33.48 -3.88
N ALA A 280 8.67 -34.18 -3.16
CA ALA A 280 8.99 -33.85 -1.77
C ALA A 280 9.56 -32.44 -1.61
N MET A 281 10.49 -32.05 -2.48
CA MET A 281 11.08 -30.71 -2.46
C MET A 281 10.04 -29.62 -2.75
N LEU A 282 9.29 -29.72 -3.85
CA LEU A 282 8.28 -28.72 -4.20
C LEU A 282 7.14 -28.65 -3.19
N PHE A 283 6.77 -29.80 -2.59
CA PHE A 283 5.85 -29.83 -1.45
C PHE A 283 6.40 -29.01 -0.29
N SER A 284 7.65 -29.21 0.12
CA SER A 284 8.24 -28.44 1.23
C SER A 284 8.28 -26.94 0.94
N PHE A 285 8.66 -26.50 -0.25
CA PHE A 285 8.64 -25.08 -0.64
C PHE A 285 7.23 -24.49 -0.61
N SER A 286 6.26 -25.19 -1.17
CA SER A 286 4.86 -24.72 -1.23
C SER A 286 4.23 -24.71 0.16
N ALA A 287 4.34 -25.82 0.89
CA ALA A 287 3.76 -26.02 2.21
C ALA A 287 4.31 -25.02 3.22
N THR A 288 5.62 -24.79 3.25
CA THR A 288 6.23 -23.84 4.20
C THR A 288 5.69 -22.43 3.97
N ASN A 289 5.68 -21.97 2.72
CA ASN A 289 5.22 -20.62 2.39
C ASN A 289 3.70 -20.43 2.56
N ILE A 290 2.88 -21.47 2.37
CA ILE A 290 1.42 -21.36 2.57
C ILE A 290 1.06 -21.50 4.04
N PHE A 291 1.58 -22.52 4.73
CA PHE A 291 1.15 -22.86 6.08
C PHE A 291 1.65 -21.89 7.14
N VAL A 292 2.83 -21.28 6.98
CA VAL A 292 3.29 -20.26 7.95
C VAL A 292 2.27 -19.14 8.07
N TYR A 293 1.82 -18.56 6.96
CA TYR A 293 0.84 -17.48 7.00
C TYR A 293 -0.57 -17.96 7.34
N LEU A 294 -0.95 -19.18 6.96
CA LEU A 294 -2.22 -19.76 7.39
C LEU A 294 -2.27 -19.94 8.92
N LEU A 295 -1.17 -20.39 9.53
CA LEU A 295 -1.06 -20.60 10.96
C LEU A 295 -0.95 -19.29 11.73
N LEU A 296 -0.29 -18.26 11.17
CA LEU A 296 -0.19 -16.96 11.83
C LEU A 296 -1.46 -16.12 11.71
N ALA A 297 -2.31 -16.35 10.69
CA ALA A 297 -3.49 -15.53 10.42
C ALA A 297 -4.43 -15.27 11.61
N PRO A 298 -4.67 -16.21 12.55
CA PRO A 298 -5.45 -15.93 13.76
C PRO A 298 -4.80 -14.98 14.76
N TRP A 299 -3.50 -14.70 14.66
CA TRP A 299 -2.79 -13.78 15.57
C TRP A 299 -2.44 -12.45 14.91
N THR A 300 -2.86 -12.24 13.67
CA THR A 300 -2.48 -11.07 12.88
C THR A 300 -3.73 -10.34 12.42
N ASP A 301 -3.71 -9.01 12.46
CA ASP A 301 -4.86 -8.19 12.09
C ASP A 301 -5.02 -8.11 10.56
N ALA A 302 -6.24 -7.87 10.09
CA ALA A 302 -6.56 -7.83 8.67
C ALA A 302 -5.95 -6.62 7.92
N THR A 303 -5.55 -5.58 8.64
CA THR A 303 -5.00 -4.33 8.08
C THR A 303 -3.51 -4.44 7.78
N SER A 304 -2.75 -5.13 8.62
CA SER A 304 -1.31 -5.34 8.49
C SER A 304 -0.97 -6.68 7.83
N THR A 305 -1.87 -7.68 7.91
CA THR A 305 -1.65 -8.99 7.27
C THR A 305 -1.94 -8.89 5.79
N SER A 306 -0.88 -8.87 5.01
CA SER A 306 -0.99 -8.74 3.57
C SER A 306 -1.45 -10.04 2.91
N ILE A 307 -2.61 -9.95 2.26
CA ILE A 307 -3.26 -11.06 1.54
C ILE A 307 -2.34 -11.68 0.46
N HIS A 308 -1.34 -10.96 -0.01
CA HIS A 308 -0.38 -11.43 -1.00
C HIS A 308 0.76 -12.30 -0.44
N TRP A 309 0.98 -12.37 0.88
CA TRP A 309 2.13 -13.08 1.46
C TRP A 309 2.26 -14.57 1.09
N PRO A 310 1.17 -15.38 1.03
CA PRO A 310 1.26 -16.80 0.65
C PRO A 310 1.64 -17.05 -0.81
N LEU A 311 1.72 -15.99 -1.64
CA LEU A 311 1.93 -16.10 -3.09
C LEU A 311 3.18 -16.90 -3.46
N SER A 312 4.25 -16.79 -2.68
CA SER A 312 5.49 -17.57 -2.83
C SER A 312 5.27 -19.08 -2.86
N GLY A 313 4.27 -19.57 -2.12
CA GLY A 313 3.95 -20.99 -2.04
C GLY A 313 3.06 -21.50 -3.18
N TYR A 314 2.41 -20.63 -3.96
CA TYR A 314 1.61 -21.04 -5.12
C TYR A 314 2.47 -21.28 -6.36
N PHE A 315 3.59 -20.57 -6.52
CA PHE A 315 4.45 -20.71 -7.70
C PHE A 315 5.04 -22.11 -7.92
N PRO A 316 5.56 -22.82 -6.89
CA PRO A 316 6.08 -24.18 -7.10
C PRO A 316 4.96 -25.17 -7.48
N LEU A 317 3.70 -24.91 -7.08
CA LEU A 317 2.55 -25.75 -7.46
C LEU A 317 2.23 -25.65 -8.97
N LEU A 318 2.52 -24.51 -9.61
CA LEU A 318 2.30 -24.32 -11.05
C LEU A 318 3.06 -25.33 -11.92
N ILE A 319 4.18 -25.88 -11.42
CA ILE A 319 5.01 -26.85 -12.16
C ILE A 319 4.22 -28.12 -12.48
N PHE A 320 3.46 -28.64 -11.52
CA PHE A 320 2.67 -29.87 -11.68
C PHE A 320 1.18 -29.61 -11.91
N LEU A 321 0.74 -28.35 -11.85
CA LEU A 321 -0.65 -27.97 -12.09
C LEU A 321 -1.21 -28.52 -13.42
N PRO A 322 -0.48 -28.51 -14.56
CA PRO A 322 -1.02 -29.04 -15.82
C PRO A 322 -1.29 -30.55 -15.80
N SER A 323 -0.50 -31.35 -15.07
CA SER A 323 -0.78 -32.79 -14.95
C SER A 323 -2.00 -33.03 -14.08
N ILE A 324 -2.16 -32.26 -13.00
CA ILE A 324 -3.32 -32.35 -12.12
C ILE A 324 -4.61 -31.94 -12.83
N LEU A 325 -4.59 -30.89 -13.65
CA LEU A 325 -5.74 -30.51 -14.47
C LEU A 325 -6.17 -31.62 -15.43
N ARG A 326 -5.21 -32.36 -16.02
CA ARG A 326 -5.51 -33.53 -16.86
C ARG A 326 -6.11 -34.69 -16.07
N GLU A 327 -5.60 -34.98 -14.87
CA GLU A 327 -6.18 -35.99 -13.98
C GLU A 327 -7.62 -35.63 -13.56
N CYS A 328 -7.85 -34.36 -13.19
CA CYS A 328 -9.18 -33.85 -12.87
C CYS A 328 -10.12 -33.89 -14.08
N TYR A 329 -9.61 -33.61 -15.29
CA TYR A 329 -10.37 -33.78 -16.53
C TYR A 329 -10.80 -35.23 -16.73
N GLN A 330 -9.89 -36.19 -16.61
CA GLN A 330 -10.21 -37.61 -16.78
C GLN A 330 -11.25 -38.08 -15.75
N TRP A 331 -11.07 -37.70 -14.47
CA TRP A 331 -12.02 -38.04 -13.41
C TRP A 331 -13.41 -37.45 -13.66
N SER A 332 -13.49 -36.15 -13.99
CA SER A 332 -14.77 -35.48 -14.25
C SER A 332 -15.42 -35.99 -15.55
N SER A 333 -14.62 -36.34 -16.56
CA SER A 333 -15.08 -36.90 -17.81
C SER A 333 -15.74 -38.26 -17.61
N ASN A 334 -15.16 -39.11 -16.76
CA ASN A 334 -15.74 -40.41 -16.42
C ASN A 334 -17.02 -40.28 -15.59
N ARG A 335 -17.14 -39.23 -14.77
CA ARG A 335 -18.28 -39.04 -13.86
C ARG A 335 -19.47 -38.31 -14.47
N TRP A 336 -19.21 -37.29 -15.30
CA TRP A 336 -20.20 -36.34 -15.80
C TRP A 336 -20.17 -36.15 -17.33
N GLY A 337 -19.29 -36.86 -18.05
CA GLY A 337 -19.16 -36.78 -19.49
C GLY A 337 -18.19 -35.70 -19.99
N HIS A 338 -17.70 -35.88 -21.21
CA HIS A 338 -16.62 -35.07 -21.81
C HIS A 338 -16.91 -33.57 -21.88
N LEU A 339 -18.16 -33.18 -22.18
CA LEU A 339 -18.54 -31.77 -22.34
C LEU A 339 -18.47 -30.99 -21.02
N ILE A 340 -19.00 -31.57 -19.94
CA ILE A 340 -18.99 -30.95 -18.61
C ILE A 340 -17.55 -30.86 -18.09
N ALA A 341 -16.79 -31.96 -18.20
CA ALA A 341 -15.38 -32.00 -17.82
C ALA A 341 -14.54 -30.92 -18.54
N ARG A 342 -14.73 -30.77 -19.85
CA ARG A 342 -14.04 -29.75 -20.64
C ARG A 342 -14.38 -28.34 -20.17
N ARG A 343 -15.67 -28.04 -19.92
CA ARG A 343 -16.10 -26.71 -19.44
C ARG A 343 -15.52 -26.38 -18.07
N LEU A 344 -15.57 -27.32 -17.13
CA LEU A 344 -15.03 -27.15 -15.77
C LEU A 344 -13.52 -26.91 -15.76
N ILE A 345 -12.76 -27.70 -16.53
CA ILE A 345 -11.31 -27.57 -16.55
C ILE A 345 -10.87 -26.31 -17.29
N PHE A 346 -11.56 -25.93 -18.37
CA PHE A 346 -11.27 -24.73 -19.11
C PHE A 346 -11.66 -23.44 -18.37
N SER A 347 -12.70 -23.47 -17.52
CA SER A 347 -13.10 -22.28 -16.75
C SER A 347 -12.06 -21.86 -15.71
N ILE A 348 -11.23 -22.78 -15.20
CA ILE A 348 -10.21 -22.47 -14.19
C ILE A 348 -9.19 -21.43 -14.69
N PRO A 349 -8.44 -21.67 -15.78
CA PRO A 349 -7.50 -20.67 -16.30
C PRO A 349 -8.20 -19.43 -16.84
N VAL A 350 -9.42 -19.54 -17.39
CA VAL A 350 -10.19 -18.38 -17.86
C VAL A 350 -10.53 -17.45 -16.70
N LEU A 351 -11.12 -17.97 -15.62
CA LEU A 351 -11.45 -17.18 -14.43
C LEU A 351 -10.19 -16.60 -13.78
N GLY A 352 -9.10 -17.38 -13.73
CA GLY A 352 -7.82 -16.91 -13.23
C GLY A 352 -7.26 -15.74 -14.05
N PHE A 353 -7.22 -15.86 -15.38
CA PHE A 353 -6.76 -14.79 -16.27
C PHE A 353 -7.69 -13.57 -16.23
N THR A 354 -9.00 -13.76 -16.20
CA THR A 354 -9.96 -12.68 -15.97
C THR A 354 -9.70 -11.99 -14.64
N GLY A 355 -9.40 -12.73 -13.57
CA GLY A 355 -8.98 -12.19 -12.28
C GLY A 355 -7.70 -11.34 -12.37
N THR A 356 -6.71 -11.76 -13.15
CA THR A 356 -5.50 -10.96 -13.44
C THR A 356 -5.88 -9.63 -14.11
N ILE A 357 -6.73 -9.66 -15.14
CA ILE A 357 -7.17 -8.44 -15.83
C ILE A 357 -7.97 -7.53 -14.90
N ILE A 358 -8.89 -8.08 -14.10
CA ILE A 358 -9.66 -7.32 -13.12
C ILE A 358 -8.73 -6.67 -12.09
N ALA A 359 -7.72 -7.37 -11.59
CA ALA A 359 -6.76 -6.80 -10.64
C ALA A 359 -5.97 -5.63 -11.25
N LEU A 360 -5.50 -5.77 -12.49
CA LEU A 360 -4.79 -4.71 -13.21
C LEU A 360 -5.69 -3.50 -13.49
N VAL A 361 -6.90 -3.74 -14.01
CA VAL A 361 -7.88 -2.67 -14.30
C VAL A 361 -8.34 -1.99 -13.01
N GLY A 362 -8.58 -2.74 -11.95
CA GLY A 362 -9.01 -2.22 -10.64
C GLY A 362 -7.98 -1.32 -9.98
N VAL A 363 -6.68 -1.57 -10.15
CA VAL A 363 -5.64 -0.59 -9.76
C VAL A 363 -5.58 0.56 -10.76
N GLY A 364 -5.75 0.28 -12.05
CA GLY A 364 -5.77 1.27 -13.12
C GLY A 364 -6.90 2.31 -13.02
N THR A 365 -8.02 2.01 -12.34
CA THR A 365 -9.09 2.99 -12.14
C THR A 365 -8.63 4.23 -11.38
N GLN A 366 -7.57 4.13 -10.56
CA GLN A 366 -7.03 5.28 -9.81
C GLN A 366 -6.47 6.36 -10.75
N ALA A 367 -5.94 6.00 -11.92
CA ALA A 367 -5.51 6.97 -12.94
C ALA A 367 -6.69 7.73 -13.58
N TYR A 368 -7.93 7.25 -13.41
CA TYR A 368 -9.15 7.78 -14.03
C TYR A 368 -10.21 8.17 -12.98
N GLN A 369 -9.77 8.69 -11.84
CA GLN A 369 -10.63 9.14 -10.74
C GLN A 369 -11.81 10.01 -11.21
N LEU A 370 -11.54 11.14 -11.87
CA LEU A 370 -12.58 12.11 -12.20
C LEU A 370 -13.64 11.56 -13.19
N PRO A 371 -13.28 10.93 -14.33
CA PRO A 371 -14.27 10.32 -15.21
C PRO A 371 -15.09 9.22 -14.52
N LEU A 372 -14.47 8.38 -13.71
CA LEU A 372 -15.14 7.22 -13.10
C LEU A 372 -16.00 7.58 -11.89
N GLN A 373 -15.69 8.66 -11.15
CA GLN A 373 -16.54 9.15 -10.07
C GLN A 373 -17.95 9.53 -10.55
N THR A 374 -18.11 9.98 -11.80
CA THR A 374 -19.44 10.29 -12.37
C THR A 374 -20.35 9.06 -12.46
N LEU A 375 -19.75 7.86 -12.53
CA LEU A 375 -20.47 6.59 -12.63
C LEU A 375 -20.58 5.86 -11.29
N LEU A 376 -19.52 5.92 -10.48
CA LEU A 376 -19.39 5.13 -9.26
C LEU A 376 -19.73 5.91 -7.98
N GLY A 377 -19.76 7.25 -8.04
CA GLY A 377 -19.87 8.11 -6.88
C GLY A 377 -18.51 8.47 -6.26
N THR A 378 -18.55 9.37 -5.28
CA THR A 378 -17.39 9.79 -4.47
C THR A 378 -17.05 8.73 -3.41
N ASN A 379 -15.82 8.75 -2.90
CA ASN A 379 -15.31 7.83 -1.87
C ASN A 379 -15.32 6.32 -2.23
N VAL A 380 -15.60 5.94 -3.48
CA VAL A 380 -15.57 4.53 -3.92
C VAL A 380 -14.18 4.14 -4.44
N LEU A 381 -13.50 5.05 -5.13
CA LEU A 381 -12.21 4.80 -5.77
C LEU A 381 -11.06 5.21 -4.85
N SER A 382 -10.05 4.34 -4.71
CA SER A 382 -8.80 4.71 -4.05
C SER A 382 -8.10 5.85 -4.79
N ASN A 383 -7.55 6.82 -4.06
CA ASN A 383 -6.82 7.98 -4.60
C ASN A 383 -5.32 7.96 -4.24
N LYS A 384 -4.83 6.85 -3.68
CA LYS A 384 -3.44 6.68 -3.23
C LYS A 384 -2.41 6.75 -4.36
N MET A 385 -2.82 6.57 -5.62
CA MET A 385 -1.95 6.64 -6.80
C MET A 385 -2.46 7.67 -7.81
N ALA A 386 -3.09 8.73 -7.30
CA ALA A 386 -3.70 9.78 -8.09
C ALA A 386 -3.43 11.17 -7.51
N GLY A 387 -3.43 12.17 -8.40
CA GLY A 387 -3.41 13.59 -8.04
C GLY A 387 -2.03 14.21 -7.89
N TRP A 388 -0.94 13.51 -8.22
CA TRP A 388 0.41 14.05 -7.99
C TRP A 388 0.74 15.23 -8.90
N LYS A 389 0.37 15.16 -10.18
CA LYS A 389 0.63 16.26 -11.14
C LYS A 389 -0.11 17.56 -10.77
N PRO A 390 -1.43 17.54 -10.47
CA PRO A 390 -2.13 18.72 -9.93
C PRO A 390 -1.50 19.25 -8.64
N PHE A 391 -1.18 18.36 -7.70
CA PHE A 391 -0.52 18.74 -6.44
C PHE A 391 0.82 19.45 -6.70
N ALA A 392 1.71 18.86 -7.50
CA ALA A 392 3.01 19.46 -7.77
C ALA A 392 2.90 20.79 -8.52
N THR A 393 1.96 20.90 -9.46
CA THR A 393 1.70 22.13 -10.22
C THR A 393 1.21 23.25 -9.32
N HIS A 394 0.23 22.96 -8.46
CA HIS A 394 -0.33 23.91 -7.51
C HIS A 394 0.71 24.35 -6.47
N THR A 395 1.42 23.40 -5.85
CA THR A 395 2.52 23.69 -4.91
C THR A 395 3.62 24.55 -5.56
N THR A 396 4.00 24.26 -6.82
CA THR A 396 4.97 25.09 -7.56
C THR A 396 4.48 26.52 -7.75
N ALA A 397 3.19 26.70 -8.09
CA ALA A 397 2.58 28.01 -8.29
C ALA A 397 2.60 28.82 -6.98
N LEU A 398 2.22 28.20 -5.86
CA LEU A 398 2.27 28.82 -4.54
C LEU A 398 3.69 29.21 -4.14
N ILE A 399 4.67 28.32 -4.34
CA ILE A 399 6.08 28.61 -4.04
C ILE A 399 6.56 29.84 -4.82
N ARG A 400 6.29 29.89 -6.13
CA ARG A 400 6.68 31.03 -6.98
C ARG A 400 5.98 32.33 -6.60
N GLN A 401 4.72 32.26 -6.21
CA GLN A 401 3.92 33.44 -5.86
C GLN A 401 4.30 34.02 -4.50
N ARG A 402 4.55 33.17 -3.50
CA ARG A 402 4.73 33.60 -2.09
C ARG A 402 6.18 33.65 -1.63
N PHE A 403 7.09 32.97 -2.31
CA PHE A 403 8.51 32.94 -1.95
C PHE A 403 9.42 33.36 -3.13
N PRO A 404 9.29 34.59 -3.65
CA PRO A 404 10.03 35.03 -4.84
C PRO A 404 11.52 35.28 -4.59
N ARG A 405 11.96 35.40 -3.32
CA ARG A 405 13.33 35.83 -2.95
C ARG A 405 14.18 34.72 -2.35
N GLU A 406 13.57 33.74 -1.70
CA GLU A 406 14.25 32.64 -1.01
C GLU A 406 13.39 31.39 -1.14
N GLN A 407 13.98 30.21 -1.39
CA GLN A 407 13.19 28.98 -1.42
C GLN A 407 12.75 28.60 0.01
N PRO A 408 11.46 28.27 0.21
CA PRO A 408 10.98 27.84 1.52
C PRO A 408 11.48 26.45 1.85
N VAL A 409 11.66 26.19 3.14
CA VAL A 409 11.69 24.83 3.67
C VAL A 409 10.28 24.26 3.55
N ILE A 410 10.14 23.02 3.10
CA ILE A 410 8.80 22.41 3.01
C ILE A 410 8.62 21.43 4.16
N ILE A 411 7.55 21.63 4.93
CA ILE A 411 7.20 20.79 6.08
C ILE A 411 5.85 20.17 5.79
N THR A 412 5.68 18.89 6.10
CA THR A 412 4.45 18.14 5.82
C THR A 412 3.93 17.44 7.07
N ASP A 413 2.67 17.08 7.07
CA ASP A 413 2.03 16.26 8.10
C ASP A 413 2.39 14.77 8.04
N ASN A 414 2.73 14.27 6.85
CA ASN A 414 3.00 12.86 6.63
C ASN A 414 4.22 12.64 5.72
N TYR A 415 4.97 11.54 5.95
CA TYR A 415 6.22 11.30 5.20
C TYR A 415 5.98 11.02 3.71
N TYR A 416 4.76 10.61 3.35
CA TYR A 416 4.40 10.29 1.97
C TYR A 416 4.33 11.58 1.12
N THR A 417 3.70 12.63 1.63
CA THR A 417 3.67 13.96 1.02
C THR A 417 5.08 14.55 0.92
N ALA A 418 5.92 14.42 1.96
CA ALA A 418 7.32 14.86 1.90
C ALA A 418 8.08 14.17 0.75
N ALA A 419 7.99 12.84 0.66
CA ALA A 419 8.66 12.08 -0.39
C ALA A 419 8.10 12.39 -1.79
N GLN A 420 6.81 12.67 -1.93
CA GLN A 420 6.19 13.13 -3.18
C GLN A 420 6.75 14.48 -3.65
N ILE A 421 7.02 15.40 -2.71
CA ILE A 421 7.57 16.73 -3.00
C ILE A 421 9.01 16.61 -3.51
N GLU A 422 9.83 15.77 -2.86
CA GLU A 422 11.20 15.49 -3.32
C GLU A 422 11.20 14.77 -4.67
N PHE A 423 10.33 13.79 -4.87
CA PHE A 423 10.22 13.06 -6.14
C PHE A 423 9.85 13.99 -7.31
N ALA A 424 8.97 14.96 -7.05
CA ALA A 424 8.58 15.97 -8.03
C ALA A 424 9.67 17.05 -8.26
N GLY A 425 10.78 17.02 -7.51
CA GLY A 425 11.86 17.99 -7.61
C GLY A 425 11.51 19.39 -7.11
N LEU A 426 10.52 19.51 -6.22
CA LEU A 426 10.06 20.80 -5.69
C LEU A 426 11.00 21.34 -4.61
N SER A 427 11.58 20.46 -3.81
CA SER A 427 12.60 20.75 -2.79
C SER A 427 13.39 19.46 -2.53
N ASN A 428 14.66 19.61 -2.18
CA ASN A 428 15.48 18.50 -1.65
C ASN A 428 15.58 18.54 -0.11
N GLU A 429 14.98 19.56 0.49
CA GLU A 429 15.00 19.84 1.92
C GLU A 429 13.54 19.90 2.39
N THR A 430 13.03 18.71 2.68
CA THR A 430 11.66 18.50 3.16
C THR A 430 11.67 17.76 4.49
N TYR A 431 10.82 18.21 5.40
CA TYR A 431 10.63 17.59 6.71
C TYR A 431 9.20 17.11 6.88
N THR A 432 9.00 16.22 7.83
CA THR A 432 7.68 15.73 8.20
C THR A 432 7.46 15.75 9.70
N LEU A 433 6.26 16.16 10.11
CA LEU A 433 5.76 16.06 11.48
C LEU A 433 5.03 14.72 11.73
N ASP A 434 5.16 13.76 10.81
CA ASP A 434 4.55 12.44 10.91
C ASP A 434 5.06 11.69 12.14
N ARG A 435 4.15 11.36 13.03
CA ARG A 435 4.44 10.58 14.24
C ARG A 435 3.60 9.32 14.36
N ASP A 436 2.81 9.01 13.34
CA ASP A 436 1.81 7.94 13.42
C ASP A 436 1.90 7.02 12.21
N LYS A 437 1.74 7.56 10.99
CA LYS A 437 1.84 6.75 9.78
C LYS A 437 3.26 6.21 9.59
N ALA A 438 4.29 7.02 9.83
CA ALA A 438 5.69 6.57 9.80
C ALA A 438 5.95 5.44 10.82
N VAL A 439 5.29 5.46 11.98
CA VAL A 439 5.43 4.41 13.01
C VAL A 439 4.73 3.13 12.57
N ARG A 440 3.47 3.22 12.11
CA ARG A 440 2.68 2.08 11.62
C ARG A 440 3.32 1.38 10.42
N ASP A 441 4.02 2.13 9.59
CA ASP A 441 4.69 1.60 8.41
C ASP A 441 6.14 1.12 8.72
N GLY A 442 6.62 1.30 9.96
CA GLY A 442 7.96 0.86 10.39
C GLY A 442 9.09 1.73 9.83
N ARG A 443 8.79 2.99 9.50
CA ARG A 443 9.66 3.94 8.77
C ARG A 443 10.21 5.06 9.65
N ILE A 444 9.63 5.30 10.82
CA ILE A 444 10.00 6.40 11.71
C ILE A 444 11.51 6.45 12.02
N THR A 445 12.12 5.30 12.33
CA THR A 445 13.56 5.22 12.60
C THR A 445 14.37 5.68 11.40
N GLN A 446 13.95 5.34 10.18
CA GLN A 446 14.66 5.76 8.97
C GLN A 446 14.54 7.27 8.72
N ILE A 447 13.35 7.83 8.94
CA ILE A 447 13.12 9.28 8.82
C ILE A 447 14.00 10.05 9.84
N GLN A 448 14.12 9.54 11.07
CA GLN A 448 15.00 10.11 12.11
C GLN A 448 16.48 10.01 11.75
N LEU A 449 16.94 8.87 11.21
CA LEU A 449 18.31 8.70 10.74
C LEU A 449 18.67 9.69 9.62
N TRP A 450 17.71 10.04 8.78
CA TRP A 450 17.87 11.06 7.75
C TRP A 450 17.67 12.49 8.26
N GLN A 451 17.34 12.68 9.55
CA GLN A 451 16.97 13.97 10.13
C GLN A 451 15.89 14.68 9.32
N LYS A 452 14.94 13.92 8.78
CA LYS A 452 13.77 14.44 8.03
C LYS A 452 12.51 14.51 8.89
N ASP A 453 12.60 14.11 10.16
CA ASP A 453 11.55 14.29 11.15
C ASP A 453 11.63 15.70 11.78
N GLU A 454 10.77 15.95 12.77
CA GLU A 454 10.74 17.22 13.51
C GLU A 454 12.10 17.61 14.11
N SER A 455 12.93 16.65 14.53
CA SER A 455 14.25 16.95 15.10
C SER A 455 15.18 17.68 14.11
N GLY A 456 14.99 17.42 12.81
CA GLY A 456 15.74 18.02 11.71
C GLY A 456 15.48 19.51 11.49
N LEU A 457 14.35 20.04 11.98
CA LEU A 457 14.00 21.47 11.81
C LEU A 457 15.02 22.42 12.45
N SER A 458 15.76 21.94 13.46
CA SER A 458 16.89 22.64 14.07
C SER A 458 18.02 23.00 13.09
N THR A 459 18.09 22.34 11.93
CA THR A 459 19.07 22.64 10.87
C THR A 459 18.60 23.74 9.90
N ALA A 460 17.32 24.11 9.95
CA ALA A 460 16.67 25.00 9.00
C ALA A 460 16.16 26.32 9.62
N LEU A 461 16.71 26.69 10.78
CA LEU A 461 16.32 27.88 11.54
C LEU A 461 16.42 29.18 10.74
N ASN A 462 15.58 30.15 11.09
CA ASN A 462 15.51 31.48 10.48
C ASN A 462 15.22 31.48 8.98
N ARG A 463 14.57 30.43 8.46
CA ARG A 463 14.12 30.34 7.07
C ARG A 463 12.60 30.27 7.01
N PRO A 464 11.97 30.81 5.96
CA PRO A 464 10.54 30.66 5.79
C PRO A 464 10.20 29.22 5.44
N ALA A 465 8.97 28.82 5.76
CA ALA A 465 8.48 27.50 5.47
C ALA A 465 7.10 27.52 4.80
N LEU A 466 6.89 26.53 3.94
CA LEU A 466 5.57 26.16 3.44
C LEU A 466 5.15 24.88 4.17
N TYR A 467 4.13 24.98 5.00
CA TYR A 467 3.56 23.83 5.69
C TYR A 467 2.37 23.28 4.92
N ILE A 468 2.32 21.96 4.72
CA ILE A 468 1.31 21.29 3.90
C ILE A 468 0.69 20.14 4.69
N ASN A 469 -0.64 20.12 4.80
CA ASN A 469 -1.40 19.00 5.35
C ASN A 469 -2.13 18.26 4.22
N GLU A 470 -2.15 16.93 4.23
CA GLU A 470 -3.09 16.12 3.43
C GLU A 470 -4.37 15.89 4.24
N ASP A 471 -5.27 16.88 4.23
CA ASP A 471 -6.51 16.91 5.04
C ASP A 471 -7.39 15.68 4.85
N SER A 472 -7.38 15.05 3.67
CA SER A 472 -8.13 13.81 3.40
C SER A 472 -7.66 12.60 4.24
N THR A 473 -6.51 12.71 4.91
CA THR A 473 -5.94 11.65 5.76
C THR A 473 -6.01 11.97 7.25
N LEU A 474 -6.48 13.16 7.61
CA LEU A 474 -6.51 13.67 8.99
C LEU A 474 -7.95 13.83 9.48
N THR A 475 -8.19 13.51 10.75
CA THR A 475 -9.38 14.02 11.44
C THR A 475 -9.15 15.49 11.84
N VAL A 476 -10.23 16.22 12.15
CA VAL A 476 -10.12 17.60 12.64
C VAL A 476 -9.24 17.70 13.91
N PRO A 477 -9.39 16.80 14.92
CA PRO A 477 -8.45 16.72 16.03
C PRO A 477 -6.99 16.48 15.62
N ASP A 478 -6.71 15.53 14.72
CA ASP A 478 -5.33 15.26 14.29
C ASP A 478 -4.68 16.49 13.64
N LYS A 479 -5.44 17.19 12.78
CA LYS A 479 -5.01 18.44 12.15
C LYS A 479 -4.77 19.54 13.19
N HIS A 480 -5.63 19.63 14.20
CA HIS A 480 -5.46 20.58 15.31
C HIS A 480 -4.15 20.33 16.07
N ASP A 481 -3.87 19.09 16.44
CA ASP A 481 -2.65 18.71 17.17
C ASP A 481 -1.39 18.99 16.34
N LEU A 482 -1.41 18.64 15.04
CA LEU A 482 -0.30 18.88 14.12
C LEU A 482 0.00 20.37 13.92
N LEU A 483 -1.04 21.20 13.76
CA LEU A 483 -0.87 22.66 13.69
C LEU A 483 -0.34 23.21 15.01
N GLY A 484 -0.77 22.66 16.15
CA GLY A 484 -0.24 23.02 17.46
C GLY A 484 1.25 22.75 17.59
N VAL A 485 1.74 21.63 17.04
CA VAL A 485 3.18 21.33 16.94
C VAL A 485 3.86 22.33 16.00
N MET A 486 3.32 22.56 14.80
CA MET A 486 3.92 23.47 13.83
C MET A 486 4.04 24.90 14.38
N CYS A 487 3.01 25.40 15.08
CA CYS A 487 2.99 26.71 15.72
C CYS A 487 4.04 26.87 16.84
N GLN A 488 4.57 25.78 17.42
CA GLN A 488 5.70 25.84 18.36
C GLN A 488 7.06 25.99 17.67
N HIS A 489 7.13 25.75 16.36
CA HIS A 489 8.37 25.78 15.57
C HIS A 489 8.49 27.01 14.68
N VAL A 490 7.54 27.95 14.73
CA VAL A 490 7.56 29.16 13.89
C VAL A 490 7.09 30.41 14.64
N ASN A 491 7.53 31.59 14.20
CA ASN A 491 7.12 32.87 14.79
C ASN A 491 5.67 33.24 14.42
N SER A 492 5.31 33.07 13.15
CA SER A 492 3.95 33.26 12.65
C SER A 492 3.61 32.24 11.58
N ILE A 493 2.34 31.84 11.54
CA ILE A 493 1.79 30.96 10.52
C ILE A 493 0.37 31.40 10.15
N GLU A 494 0.08 31.44 8.86
CA GLU A 494 -1.25 31.80 8.34
C GLU A 494 -1.71 30.80 7.28
N PHE A 495 -3.03 30.60 7.20
CA PHE A 495 -3.63 29.82 6.12
C PHE A 495 -3.38 30.53 4.79
N LEU A 496 -2.86 29.80 3.81
CA LEU A 496 -2.48 30.33 2.51
C LEU A 496 -3.48 29.97 1.41
N ASP A 497 -3.75 28.67 1.23
CA ASP A 497 -4.61 28.16 0.16
C ASP A 497 -5.04 26.71 0.43
N GLU A 498 -5.99 26.20 -0.34
CA GLU A 498 -6.40 24.80 -0.36
C GLU A 498 -6.40 24.21 -1.77
N LEU A 499 -6.09 22.91 -1.86
CA LEU A 499 -6.22 22.13 -3.09
C LEU A 499 -7.24 21.02 -2.90
N ASN A 500 -8.40 21.18 -3.52
CA ASN A 500 -9.47 20.18 -3.55
C ASN A 500 -9.42 19.37 -4.86
N LEU A 501 -9.14 18.07 -4.77
CA LEU A 501 -9.12 17.14 -5.90
C LEU A 501 -10.24 16.12 -5.77
N PHE A 502 -10.73 15.64 -6.91
CA PHE A 502 -11.67 14.51 -6.99
C PHE A 502 -12.93 14.69 -6.12
N ASN A 503 -13.57 15.86 -6.21
CA ASN A 503 -14.77 16.22 -5.42
C ASN A 503 -14.57 16.13 -3.89
N GLY A 504 -13.34 16.41 -3.41
CA GLY A 504 -13.02 16.44 -1.99
C GLY A 504 -12.51 15.10 -1.44
N ASP A 505 -12.43 14.05 -2.24
CA ASP A 505 -11.84 12.77 -1.83
C ASP A 505 -10.35 12.91 -1.49
N LYS A 506 -9.66 13.89 -2.10
CA LYS A 506 -8.26 14.22 -1.80
C LYS A 506 -8.07 15.72 -1.64
N ARG A 507 -7.62 16.15 -0.46
CA ARG A 507 -7.57 17.56 -0.09
C ARG A 507 -6.26 17.92 0.59
N PHE A 508 -5.75 19.11 0.28
CA PHE A 508 -4.56 19.65 0.93
C PHE A 508 -4.81 21.08 1.42
N SER A 509 -4.29 21.40 2.59
CA SER A 509 -4.22 22.78 3.11
C SER A 509 -2.77 23.24 3.11
N TYR A 510 -2.55 24.48 2.73
CA TYR A 510 -1.25 25.13 2.67
C TYR A 510 -1.19 26.27 3.68
N TYR A 511 -0.07 26.40 4.39
CA TYR A 511 0.17 27.47 5.35
C TYR A 511 1.51 28.13 5.09
N LEU A 512 1.51 29.45 5.15
CA LEU A 512 2.71 30.27 5.05
C LEU A 512 3.27 30.46 6.46
N ALA A 513 4.50 30.02 6.71
CA ALA A 513 5.22 30.30 7.94
C ALA A 513 6.45 31.18 7.67
N ASP A 514 6.63 32.21 8.50
CA ASP A 514 7.60 33.27 8.25
C ASP A 514 9.05 32.85 8.48
N ARG A 515 9.35 32.24 9.64
CA ARG A 515 10.68 31.83 10.09
C ARG A 515 10.55 30.66 11.06
N ILE A 516 11.30 29.60 10.77
CA ILE A 516 11.50 28.48 11.71
C ILE A 516 12.32 28.96 12.90
N ILE A 517 11.85 28.69 14.12
CA ILE A 517 12.51 29.04 15.36
C ILE A 517 13.04 27.82 16.10
N ASP A 518 14.03 28.07 16.96
CA ASP A 518 14.58 27.04 17.82
C ASP A 518 13.77 26.93 19.12
N ARG A 519 13.02 25.85 19.24
CA ARG A 519 12.25 25.53 20.43
C ARG A 519 13.12 25.36 21.68
N ALA A 520 14.37 24.92 21.54
CA ALA A 520 15.25 24.71 22.70
C ALA A 520 15.66 26.04 23.35
N SER A 521 15.90 27.08 22.55
CA SER A 521 16.20 28.43 23.05
C SER A 521 14.96 29.25 23.39
N GLN A 522 13.79 28.92 22.83
CA GLN A 522 12.55 29.66 23.05
C GLN A 522 11.35 28.75 23.42
N PRO A 523 11.39 28.02 24.56
CA PRO A 523 10.40 26.98 24.87
C PRO A 523 8.97 27.49 25.10
N ASN A 524 8.80 28.79 25.37
CA ASN A 524 7.49 29.43 25.57
C ASN A 524 7.01 30.22 24.34
N SER A 525 7.84 30.34 23.30
CA SER A 525 7.48 31.03 22.06
C SER A 525 6.64 30.11 21.20
N HIS A 526 5.49 30.61 20.75
CA HIS A 526 4.65 29.94 19.77
C HIS A 526 3.95 31.01 18.91
N SER A 527 3.67 30.66 17.67
CA SER A 527 2.84 31.48 16.80
C SER A 527 1.48 31.75 17.44
N PHE A 528 1.11 33.03 17.50
CA PHE A 528 -0.21 33.47 17.93
C PHE A 528 -0.76 34.55 16.98
N PRO A 529 -1.98 34.38 16.42
CA PRO A 529 -2.82 33.20 16.56
C PRO A 529 -2.24 31.99 15.81
N CYS A 530 -2.51 30.78 16.29
CA CYS A 530 -2.28 29.58 15.51
C CYS A 530 -3.53 29.30 14.63
N PRO A 531 -3.39 28.96 13.33
CA PRO A 531 -4.50 28.85 12.40
C PRO A 531 -5.23 27.50 12.52
N TYR A 532 -5.72 27.17 13.73
CA TYR A 532 -6.49 25.97 13.97
C TYR A 532 -7.78 25.96 13.13
N PRO A 533 -8.18 24.80 12.56
CA PRO A 533 -9.49 24.68 11.93
C PRO A 533 -10.59 24.86 12.99
N PRO A 534 -11.70 25.54 12.67
CA PRO A 534 -12.81 25.69 13.59
C PRO A 534 -13.45 24.34 13.89
N ARG A 535 -13.97 24.19 15.11
CA ARG A 535 -14.77 23.04 15.53
C ARG A 535 -16.21 23.51 15.71
N ALA A 536 -17.14 22.69 15.27
CA ALA A 536 -18.55 22.99 15.39
C ALA A 536 -19.38 21.72 15.51
N TRP A 537 -20.65 21.93 15.87
CA TRP A 537 -21.68 20.90 15.83
C TRP A 537 -23.04 21.56 15.56
N ILE A 538 -23.93 20.81 14.94
CA ILE A 538 -25.34 21.17 14.82
C ILE A 538 -26.07 20.40 15.94
N ASP A 539 -26.63 21.05 16.94
CA ASP A 539 -27.34 20.34 18.02
C ASP A 539 -28.73 19.89 17.54
N TYR A 540 -29.40 20.75 16.79
CA TYR A 540 -30.70 20.46 16.18
C TYR A 540 -30.79 21.16 14.81
N PRO A 541 -31.33 20.49 13.79
CA PRO A 541 -32.03 19.21 13.83
C PRO A 541 -31.10 18.00 13.88
N GLU A 542 -31.58 16.90 14.46
CA GLU A 542 -30.90 15.60 14.37
C GLU A 542 -30.82 15.13 12.90
N PRO A 543 -29.87 14.25 12.54
CA PRO A 543 -29.87 13.61 11.23
C PRO A 543 -31.23 12.96 10.92
N ASP A 544 -31.71 13.13 9.69
CA ASP A 544 -32.98 12.60 9.17
C ASP A 544 -34.24 13.16 9.84
N ALA A 545 -34.14 14.27 10.58
CA ALA A 545 -35.29 14.91 11.19
C ALA A 545 -36.27 15.45 10.14
N GLU A 546 -37.57 15.31 10.43
CA GLU A 546 -38.64 15.93 9.66
C GLU A 546 -38.90 17.34 10.21
N LEU A 547 -38.81 18.34 9.33
CA LEU A 547 -39.01 19.76 9.63
C LEU A 547 -40.27 20.26 8.93
N SER A 548 -41.05 21.09 9.62
CA SER A 548 -42.27 21.69 9.07
C SER A 548 -42.45 23.12 9.57
N LYS A 549 -42.96 24.01 8.71
CA LYS A 549 -43.22 25.42 9.04
C LYS A 549 -41.94 26.14 9.49
N THR A 550 -41.82 26.49 10.77
CA THR A 550 -40.69 27.26 11.30
C THR A 550 -39.97 26.45 12.35
N GLU A 551 -38.70 26.15 12.10
CA GLU A 551 -37.86 25.35 12.98
C GLU A 551 -36.64 26.14 13.43
N ASN A 552 -36.22 25.96 14.68
CA ASN A 552 -35.08 26.67 15.23
C ASN A 552 -33.81 25.82 15.17
N ILE A 553 -32.99 26.06 14.15
CA ILE A 553 -31.70 25.42 13.96
C ILE A 553 -30.74 25.97 15.01
N ARG A 554 -30.05 25.11 15.74
CA ARG A 554 -29.14 25.52 16.81
C ARG A 554 -27.91 24.63 16.88
N GLY A 555 -26.83 25.18 17.38
CA GLY A 555 -25.58 24.46 17.57
C GLY A 555 -24.53 25.34 18.22
N TRP A 556 -23.28 24.96 18.02
CA TRP A 556 -22.13 25.71 18.50
C TRP A 556 -20.99 25.66 17.49
N ALA A 557 -20.14 26.67 17.51
CA ALA A 557 -18.92 26.77 16.73
C ALA A 557 -17.87 27.55 17.53
N TYR A 558 -16.61 27.19 17.40
CA TYR A 558 -15.50 27.93 17.99
C TYR A 558 -14.23 27.73 17.15
N ASN A 559 -13.30 28.67 17.23
CA ASN A 559 -12.00 28.65 16.57
C ASN A 559 -10.94 29.08 17.59
N GLU A 560 -10.18 28.13 18.12
CA GLU A 560 -9.07 28.41 19.04
C GLU A 560 -8.13 29.48 18.47
N ASP A 561 -7.62 30.36 19.34
CA ASP A 561 -6.80 31.56 19.10
C ASP A 561 -7.42 32.67 18.22
N ILE A 562 -8.18 32.33 17.18
CA ILE A 562 -8.70 33.30 16.20
C ILE A 562 -10.09 33.80 16.57
N GLY A 563 -10.98 32.90 17.00
CA GLY A 563 -12.41 33.16 17.22
C GLY A 563 -13.26 33.15 15.94
N VAL A 564 -14.58 33.12 16.14
CA VAL A 564 -15.61 33.08 15.10
C VAL A 564 -16.24 34.47 14.95
N GLN A 565 -16.29 34.97 13.72
CA GLN A 565 -16.92 36.23 13.36
C GLN A 565 -18.42 36.05 13.05
N ALA A 566 -18.75 34.97 12.33
CA ALA A 566 -20.11 34.67 11.93
C ALA A 566 -20.31 33.18 11.63
N VAL A 567 -21.52 32.70 11.86
CA VAL A 567 -21.98 31.40 11.38
C VAL A 567 -23.18 31.62 10.47
N TYR A 568 -23.20 30.96 9.32
CA TYR A 568 -24.28 31.03 8.35
C TYR A 568 -24.90 29.65 8.15
N LEU A 569 -26.22 29.62 8.03
CA LEU A 569 -26.93 28.41 7.68
C LEU A 569 -26.82 28.18 6.18
N VAL A 570 -26.49 26.94 5.79
CA VAL A 570 -26.40 26.50 4.40
C VAL A 570 -27.39 25.35 4.19
N VAL A 571 -28.21 25.45 3.15
CA VAL A 571 -29.10 24.37 2.71
C VAL A 571 -28.88 24.15 1.22
N ASP A 572 -28.63 22.90 0.83
CA ASP A 572 -28.32 22.49 -0.55
C ASP A 572 -27.25 23.35 -1.23
N ASP A 573 -26.13 23.53 -0.52
CA ASP A 573 -24.98 24.35 -0.96
C ASP A 573 -25.28 25.85 -1.12
N GLN A 574 -26.45 26.31 -0.68
CA GLN A 574 -26.83 27.73 -0.72
C GLN A 574 -26.89 28.33 0.68
N ARG A 575 -26.26 29.51 0.84
CA ARG A 575 -26.29 30.28 2.07
C ARG A 575 -27.69 30.87 2.28
N ILE A 576 -28.43 30.36 3.26
CA ILE A 576 -29.79 30.79 3.58
C ILE A 576 -29.79 32.09 4.39
N GLY A 577 -28.89 32.20 5.37
CA GLY A 577 -28.81 33.41 6.18
C GLY A 577 -27.77 33.35 7.28
N ARG A 578 -27.46 34.51 7.86
CA ARG A 578 -26.58 34.64 9.01
C ARG A 578 -27.33 34.25 10.28
N THR A 579 -26.73 33.36 11.07
CA THR A 579 -27.27 32.92 12.36
C THR A 579 -27.06 33.98 13.44
N GLN A 580 -27.88 33.93 14.50
CA GLN A 580 -27.61 34.62 15.74
C GLN A 580 -26.55 33.85 16.52
N TYR A 581 -25.29 34.21 16.29
CA TYR A 581 -24.14 33.75 17.07
C TYR A 581 -24.00 34.56 18.37
N SER A 582 -23.20 34.06 19.33
CA SER A 582 -23.02 34.62 20.69
C SER A 582 -24.00 34.13 21.77
N ILE A 583 -24.43 32.87 21.70
CA ILE A 583 -25.21 32.23 22.77
C ILE A 583 -24.25 31.54 23.76
N ARG A 584 -24.46 31.70 25.07
CA ARG A 584 -23.60 31.10 26.11
C ARG A 584 -23.69 29.57 26.10
N ARG A 585 -22.54 28.89 26.08
CA ARG A 585 -22.35 27.44 26.01
C ARG A 585 -21.20 26.97 26.89
N GLU A 586 -21.39 27.06 28.22
CA GLU A 586 -20.39 26.57 29.18
C GLU A 586 -20.18 25.06 29.09
N ASP A 587 -21.24 24.33 28.77
CA ASP A 587 -21.23 22.89 28.51
C ASP A 587 -20.22 22.52 27.40
N VAL A 588 -20.15 23.33 26.35
CA VAL A 588 -19.21 23.14 25.23
C VAL A 588 -17.80 23.48 25.65
N VAL A 589 -17.59 24.58 26.38
CA VAL A 589 -16.27 24.97 26.88
C VAL A 589 -15.66 23.86 27.73
N GLU A 590 -16.44 23.30 28.66
CA GLU A 590 -16.00 22.21 29.52
C GLU A 590 -15.76 20.91 28.75
N THR A 591 -16.74 20.47 27.95
CA THR A 591 -16.68 19.18 27.24
C THR A 591 -15.61 19.14 26.17
N MET A 592 -15.47 20.24 25.42
CA MET A 592 -14.51 20.36 24.32
C MET A 592 -13.15 20.88 24.76
N ASN A 593 -13.01 21.18 26.06
CA ASN A 593 -11.82 21.74 26.69
C ASN A 593 -11.32 23.02 25.98
N VAL A 594 -12.23 23.95 25.66
CA VAL A 594 -11.90 25.19 24.94
C VAL A 594 -11.01 26.07 25.80
N GLN A 595 -9.83 26.45 25.30
CA GLN A 595 -8.82 27.15 26.11
C GLN A 595 -8.63 28.62 25.74
N LYS A 596 -8.53 28.93 24.45
CA LYS A 596 -8.00 30.21 23.94
C LYS A 596 -8.93 30.90 22.93
N ASP A 597 -10.09 30.33 22.63
CA ASP A 597 -11.10 30.99 21.79
C ASP A 597 -11.57 32.31 22.45
N PRO A 598 -11.44 33.47 21.76
CA PRO A 598 -11.79 34.77 22.32
C PRO A 598 -13.30 34.99 22.48
N ASN A 599 -14.14 34.17 21.84
CA ASN A 599 -15.59 34.16 22.02
C ASN A 599 -16.01 33.27 23.20
N ALA A 600 -15.15 32.48 23.84
CA ALA A 600 -15.58 31.66 24.98
C ALA A 600 -16.12 32.53 26.14
N PRO A 601 -17.26 32.19 26.78
CA PRO A 601 -18.10 31.00 26.58
C PRO A 601 -19.30 31.21 25.63
N ILE A 602 -19.37 32.28 24.86
CA ILE A 602 -20.48 32.60 23.93
C ILE A 602 -20.31 31.94 22.55
N LEU A 603 -20.30 30.61 22.53
CA LEU A 603 -19.97 29.76 21.38
C LEU A 603 -21.19 29.23 20.59
N GLY A 604 -22.41 29.50 21.06
CA GLY A 604 -23.63 28.97 20.46
C GLY A 604 -24.17 29.85 19.32
N TYR A 605 -24.84 29.22 18.36
CA TYR A 605 -25.65 29.89 17.34
C TYR A 605 -27.10 29.39 17.33
N SER A 606 -28.01 30.23 16.84
CA SER A 606 -29.38 29.85 16.50
C SER A 606 -29.87 30.54 15.22
N TYR A 607 -30.79 29.89 14.50
CA TYR A 607 -31.43 30.45 13.32
C TYR A 607 -32.85 29.90 13.17
N SER A 608 -33.83 30.80 13.07
CA SER A 608 -35.22 30.43 12.81
C SER A 608 -35.40 30.24 11.30
N LEU A 609 -35.43 28.97 10.87
CA LEU A 609 -35.61 28.58 9.48
C LEU A 609 -37.10 28.46 9.16
N ASP A 610 -37.58 29.27 8.23
CA ASP A 610 -38.89 29.07 7.60
C ASP A 610 -38.76 28.05 6.47
N THR A 611 -39.12 26.80 6.78
CA THR A 611 -39.04 25.67 5.85
C THR A 611 -40.06 25.75 4.73
N SER A 612 -41.06 26.63 4.79
CA SER A 612 -42.00 26.85 3.67
C SER A 612 -41.34 27.46 2.43
N SER A 613 -40.15 28.04 2.59
CA SER A 613 -39.29 28.50 1.50
C SER A 613 -38.54 27.38 0.77
N LEU A 614 -38.55 26.16 1.32
CA LEU A 614 -37.91 24.97 0.76
C LEU A 614 -38.98 24.05 0.14
N SER A 615 -38.59 23.28 -0.88
CA SER A 615 -39.46 22.24 -1.42
C SER A 615 -39.71 21.13 -0.40
N ASN A 616 -40.85 20.44 -0.47
CA ASN A 616 -41.00 19.21 0.31
C ASN A 616 -40.07 18.13 -0.24
N GLY A 617 -39.36 17.40 0.64
CA GLY A 617 -38.39 16.39 0.24
C GLY A 617 -37.12 16.38 1.09
N LEU A 618 -36.07 15.71 0.61
CA LEU A 618 -34.78 15.63 1.29
C LEU A 618 -33.93 16.86 0.95
N HIS A 619 -33.36 17.48 1.98
CA HIS A 619 -32.46 18.62 1.88
C HIS A 619 -31.18 18.36 2.67
N ARG A 620 -30.08 18.99 2.26
CA ARG A 620 -28.77 18.92 2.94
C ARG A 620 -28.50 20.19 3.73
N LEU A 621 -28.49 20.08 5.05
CA LEU A 621 -28.23 21.17 5.98
C LEU A 621 -26.77 21.15 6.46
N ALA A 622 -26.10 22.29 6.31
CA ALA A 622 -24.74 22.53 6.76
C ALA A 622 -24.63 23.93 7.39
N ILE A 623 -23.46 24.25 7.92
CA ILE A 623 -23.11 25.61 8.32
C ILE A 623 -21.81 26.05 7.66
N GLU A 624 -21.68 27.36 7.47
CA GLU A 624 -20.45 28.02 7.08
C GLU A 624 -19.99 28.91 8.23
N ILE A 625 -18.74 28.73 8.67
CA ILE A 625 -18.13 29.41 9.81
C ILE A 625 -17.08 30.37 9.25
N GLU A 626 -17.32 31.66 9.42
CA GLU A 626 -16.37 32.72 9.07
C GLU A 626 -15.60 33.10 10.35
N ASN A 627 -14.28 32.92 10.34
CA ASN A 627 -13.43 33.28 11.49
C ASN A 627 -13.07 34.77 11.48
N LEU A 628 -12.47 35.28 12.57
CA LEU A 628 -12.09 36.70 12.68
C LEU A 628 -10.97 37.14 11.73
N GLN A 629 -10.35 36.23 10.98
CA GLN A 629 -9.41 36.52 9.89
C GLN A 629 -10.08 36.55 8.51
N GLY A 630 -11.40 36.33 8.43
CA GLY A 630 -12.17 36.30 7.18
C GLY A 630 -12.09 34.97 6.42
N THR A 631 -11.47 33.93 6.99
CA THR A 631 -11.45 32.58 6.41
C THR A 631 -12.76 31.88 6.70
N SER A 632 -13.38 31.32 5.66
CA SER A 632 -14.65 30.59 5.78
C SER A 632 -14.44 29.08 5.70
N TYR A 633 -15.10 28.34 6.60
CA TYR A 633 -15.03 26.89 6.70
C TYR A 633 -16.43 26.30 6.67
N ARG A 634 -16.63 25.27 5.84
CA ARG A 634 -17.89 24.53 5.83
C ARG A 634 -17.85 23.39 6.84
N TYR A 635 -18.93 23.23 7.60
CA TYR A 635 -19.10 22.14 8.55
C TYR A 635 -20.47 21.47 8.39
N GLY A 636 -20.47 20.14 8.42
CA GLY A 636 -21.69 19.33 8.37
C GLY A 636 -22.26 19.13 6.97
N ASP A 637 -23.10 18.10 6.86
CA ASP A 637 -23.91 17.76 5.69
C ASP A 637 -25.05 16.84 6.17
N ARG A 638 -25.97 17.38 6.96
CA ARG A 638 -27.08 16.62 7.56
C ARG A 638 -28.24 16.53 6.57
N VAL A 639 -28.68 15.31 6.30
CA VAL A 639 -29.94 15.11 5.58
C VAL A 639 -31.09 15.44 6.53
N ILE A 640 -32.01 16.28 6.07
CA ILE A 640 -33.27 16.62 6.73
C ILE A 640 -34.42 16.39 5.75
N GLN A 641 -35.62 16.11 6.26
CA GLN A 641 -36.81 15.98 5.44
C GLN A 641 -37.74 17.18 5.68
N VAL A 642 -38.07 17.93 4.63
CA VAL A 642 -39.03 19.04 4.70
C VAL A 642 -40.42 18.54 4.33
N SER A 643 -41.41 18.84 5.17
CA SER A 643 -42.80 18.39 5.07
C SER A 643 -43.74 19.51 5.53
N ASN A 644 -43.95 20.50 4.66
CA ASN A 644 -44.81 21.67 4.91
C ASN A 644 -46.30 21.43 4.66
#